data_AF-A0AB35FQT9-F1
#
_entry.id   AF-A0AB35FQT9-F1
#
_cell.length_a   1.000
_cell.length_b   1.000
_cell.length_c   1.000
_cell.angle_alpha   90.00
_cell.angle_beta   90.00
_cell.angle_gamma   90.00
#
_symmetry.space_group_name_H-M   'P 1'
#
loop_
_entity.id
_entity.type
_entity.pdbx_description
1 polymer ?
#
loop_
_entity_poly.entity_id
_entity_poly.type
_entity_poly.pdbx_seq_one_letter_code
_entity_poly.pdbx_strand_id
1 'polypeptide(L)'
;MVFHREQRFSIRKFSVGAASVLIGITMAGQVVSAEELPTTQSNVVAPADSTEPKATEEVATSSPAQDKSTAEETSGANPVNNSEATPSTSAPAESNTDTPKQDKTPEKDATGEAEKRNDSEEKAGLPTDAPKGQESDRVDEKLAMRKMISVDAGRKYFSPEQLKEIVDKAKRYGFTDMHLLLGNDGLRFQLDDMSLTVGGKTYSSEDVKKAIEKGTNDYYNDPNGNHLTQAEMTDLIDYAKRQGIGLVPTINSPGHMDAILNAMKELGIEKPNFDYFGKESARTVDLNNQPAVDFTKALIEKYAAYFAGKTDIFNIGLDEYANDATNAKGWQVLQADKYYPGEGYPEKGYEKFIAYANDLAKIVKRNGLKPMAFNDGIYYNSDQSFGEFDKDIIVSYWTGGWGGYDVASSKLLSEKGHKILNTNDAWYYVLGRNAEGQGWYNLDQGLKGIASTPITSVPKSEGADIPIIGGMVAAWADEPSARFSPSRLYKLMRRFADQNAEYFAANYQDVEKELAAVPSDLASKYTPESIARLKEAENAVKELDSHLSRSKQEEIDLAVARLKEAREHLQPTPDYQKVLDAQAEREKLAKSKVISIDAGRKYFSLDQLKRIIDKASELGYSDLHLLVGNDGMRFMLDDMTVEANGKTYTSDEVKEAILAGTKAYYDDPNGNALSQKEMDELIAYAKGKGIGLIPALNSPGHMDALLVAMEKLGIQNPQAYFDTLSKTTLDLENEEAKSFTKALIGKYMDYFAGKTNIFNYGTDEYANDATNAQGWYYLKYYNLYGKFAEYANSLAAMAKERGLQPMAFNDGFYYEDKDDVEFDKDVLISYWSKGWWGYNLASPQYLASKGYKFLNTNGDWYYILGQKPEDGGGFLQKALDNTEKTPFNQLASTKYPEVDLPTVGSMIAIWADRPQAEYKEEEIFQLMTAFADHNKDYFKANYGPIREEIAKIPTDLTIYTPESVAALKAAQDEVDWELSRMKQEEVDKLAAKLKVARENLKLITYNGSADEEEVRALVEYKPYLDIQTEEIAFETKEVANPNLEKGQRKILQVGIKGEKTNLVEISAQDGSSKLVESFVSKDAVAEIVEIGTKEADSAKMGGRQVQPAPLVTPSVKGSSPISQVSKKEEGLKPTQTKQPIAEQKLSQPSAQAVAKDNKLPQTGTTSAWPITLLGTALAMIGLGGRKKRKG
;
A
#
# COMPACT_ATOMS: atom_id res chain seq x y z
N MET A 1 -20.88 -43.93 22.48
CA MET A 1 -21.34 -45.13 21.75
C MET A 1 -20.47 -45.27 20.51
N VAL A 2 -20.14 -46.48 20.05
CA VAL A 2 -19.34 -46.72 18.83
C VAL A 2 -20.27 -46.94 17.65
N PHE A 3 -19.98 -46.41 16.45
CA PHE A 3 -19.95 -47.18 15.18
C PHE A 3 -19.41 -46.39 13.97
N HIS A 4 -19.25 -47.09 12.84
CA HIS A 4 -18.26 -46.89 11.77
C HIS A 4 -18.47 -45.75 10.74
N ARG A 5 -17.40 -45.60 9.93
CA ARG A 5 -17.35 -45.20 8.49
C ARG A 5 -18.49 -45.86 7.65
N GLU A 6 -18.80 -45.50 6.39
CA GLU A 6 -17.93 -45.15 5.24
C GLU A 6 -18.53 -44.13 4.24
N GLN A 7 -17.67 -43.64 3.34
CA GLN A 7 -17.98 -42.74 2.22
C GLN A 7 -18.46 -43.53 0.98
N ARG A 8 -19.17 -42.88 0.03
CA ARG A 8 -18.62 -42.57 -1.32
C ARG A 8 -19.55 -41.74 -2.24
N PHE A 9 -18.87 -40.92 -3.04
CA PHE A 9 -19.30 -39.97 -4.08
C PHE A 9 -20.28 -40.54 -5.14
N SER A 10 -21.08 -39.73 -5.87
CA SER A 10 -20.59 -39.13 -7.12
C SER A 10 -21.51 -38.12 -7.85
N ILE A 11 -20.90 -37.00 -8.27
CA ILE A 11 -20.87 -36.41 -9.63
C ILE A 11 -22.15 -36.44 -10.51
N ARG A 12 -22.74 -35.23 -10.76
CA ARG A 12 -23.01 -34.63 -12.10
C ARG A 12 -23.57 -33.20 -11.94
N LYS A 13 -22.86 -32.19 -12.45
CA LYS A 13 -23.02 -31.53 -13.77
C LYS A 13 -24.29 -30.65 -13.93
N PHE A 14 -24.05 -29.36 -14.12
CA PHE A 14 -25.03 -28.33 -14.49
C PHE A 14 -25.80 -28.67 -15.78
N SER A 15 -27.05 -28.19 -15.85
CA SER A 15 -27.75 -27.83 -17.09
C SER A 15 -28.84 -26.79 -16.78
N VAL A 16 -29.09 -25.89 -17.74
CA VAL A 16 -29.95 -24.70 -17.63
C VAL A 16 -31.42 -25.03 -17.31
N GLY A 17 -32.09 -24.16 -16.54
CA GLY A 17 -33.55 -24.16 -16.42
C GLY A 17 -34.07 -23.02 -15.53
N ALA A 18 -34.76 -22.04 -16.12
CA ALA A 18 -35.45 -20.98 -15.37
C ALA A 18 -36.92 -21.35 -15.13
N ALA A 19 -37.41 -21.18 -13.90
CA ALA A 19 -38.82 -21.24 -13.56
C ALA A 19 -39.10 -20.47 -12.25
N SER A 20 -40.02 -19.52 -12.30
CA SER A 20 -40.60 -18.87 -11.11
C SER A 20 -41.72 -19.73 -10.50
N VAL A 21 -41.97 -19.61 -9.18
CA VAL A 21 -43.32 -19.63 -8.59
C VAL A 21 -43.26 -19.19 -7.11
N LEU A 22 -44.37 -18.61 -6.62
CA LEU A 22 -44.58 -18.06 -5.28
C LEU A 22 -45.16 -19.11 -4.29
N ILE A 23 -45.46 -18.66 -3.05
CA ILE A 23 -46.28 -19.33 -2.01
C ILE A 23 -45.49 -20.41 -1.22
N GLY A 24 -45.58 -20.50 0.12
CA GLY A 24 -46.31 -19.63 1.06
C GLY A 24 -46.24 -20.09 2.54
N ILE A 25 -46.75 -19.23 3.42
CA ILE A 25 -46.71 -19.26 4.90
C ILE A 25 -47.31 -20.52 5.56
N THR A 26 -46.70 -21.01 6.65
CA THR A 26 -47.42 -21.43 7.88
C THR A 26 -46.51 -21.52 9.11
N MET A 27 -47.06 -21.39 10.33
CA MET A 27 -46.33 -21.33 11.61
C MET A 27 -46.67 -22.49 12.57
N ALA A 28 -45.70 -22.90 13.38
CA ALA A 28 -45.84 -23.37 14.78
C ALA A 28 -44.43 -23.51 15.42
N GLY A 29 -44.15 -23.19 16.69
CA GLY A 29 -44.95 -22.51 17.72
C GLY A 29 -44.17 -22.39 19.06
N GLN A 30 -44.60 -21.46 19.94
CA GLN A 30 -44.38 -21.29 21.40
C GLN A 30 -43.06 -21.82 22.07
N VAL A 31 -42.19 -20.99 22.68
CA VAL A 31 -42.33 -20.16 23.92
C VAL A 31 -42.27 -20.94 25.24
N VAL A 32 -41.16 -20.75 26.00
CA VAL A 32 -41.04 -20.66 27.48
C VAL A 32 -39.86 -19.71 27.80
N SER A 33 -39.84 -19.03 28.96
CA SER A 33 -38.83 -18.01 29.36
C SER A 33 -38.12 -18.36 30.68
N ALA A 34 -36.95 -17.73 30.92
CA ALA A 34 -36.27 -17.53 32.23
C ALA A 34 -35.79 -18.81 32.97
N GLU A 35 -34.93 -18.78 34.00
CA GLU A 35 -34.41 -17.67 34.84
C GLU A 35 -32.95 -17.92 35.31
N GLU A 36 -32.39 -17.12 36.22
CA GLU A 36 -30.93 -16.92 36.41
C GLU A 36 -30.24 -17.64 37.61
N LEU A 37 -28.91 -17.87 37.47
CA LEU A 37 -27.86 -17.78 38.53
C LEU A 37 -27.92 -18.79 39.71
N PRO A 38 -26.94 -18.88 40.67
CA PRO A 38 -25.83 -17.97 41.00
C PRO A 38 -24.41 -18.58 41.16
N THR A 39 -23.48 -17.78 41.69
CA THR A 39 -22.00 -17.97 41.75
C THR A 39 -21.41 -18.28 43.14
N THR A 40 -20.07 -18.46 43.19
CA THR A 40 -19.15 -18.52 44.39
C THR A 40 -18.95 -19.92 45.01
N GLN A 41 -17.86 -20.24 45.76
CA GLN A 41 -16.91 -19.38 46.51
C GLN A 41 -15.55 -20.08 46.85
N SER A 42 -14.57 -19.28 47.34
CA SER A 42 -13.45 -19.63 48.28
C SER A 42 -12.16 -20.30 47.73
N ASN A 43 -10.93 -20.04 48.23
CA ASN A 43 -10.42 -19.03 49.21
C ASN A 43 -8.88 -18.80 49.16
N VAL A 44 -8.44 -17.53 49.28
CA VAL A 44 -7.54 -16.89 50.33
C VAL A 44 -6.15 -17.53 50.64
N VAL A 45 -5.01 -16.78 50.69
CA VAL A 45 -4.40 -16.05 51.87
C VAL A 45 -3.37 -14.97 51.43
N ALA A 46 -3.29 -13.84 52.16
CA ALA A 46 -2.29 -12.74 52.10
C ALA A 46 -2.28 -11.97 53.48
N PRO A 47 -1.58 -10.83 53.74
CA PRO A 47 -0.61 -10.03 52.96
C PRO A 47 0.66 -9.54 53.77
N ALA A 48 1.47 -8.63 53.20
CA ALA A 48 2.30 -7.60 53.91
C ALA A 48 2.53 -6.41 52.93
N ASP A 49 2.20 -5.13 53.15
CA ASP A 49 2.49 -4.11 54.21
C ASP A 49 3.94 -3.55 54.22
N SER A 50 4.22 -2.25 54.41
CA SER A 50 3.36 -1.10 54.77
C SER A 50 4.01 0.28 54.45
N THR A 51 3.23 1.35 54.27
CA THR A 51 3.25 2.61 55.09
C THR A 51 2.50 3.80 54.44
N GLU A 52 1.73 4.52 55.26
CA GLU A 52 1.06 5.84 55.04
C GLU A 52 1.15 6.61 56.39
N PRO A 53 0.89 7.94 56.49
CA PRO A 53 -0.45 8.33 57.03
C PRO A 53 -0.99 9.78 56.74
N LYS A 54 -2.32 9.89 56.52
CA LYS A 54 -3.30 10.86 57.15
C LYS A 54 -3.21 12.40 56.99
N ALA A 55 -4.25 13.22 57.30
CA ALA A 55 -5.75 13.11 57.29
C ALA A 55 -6.43 14.42 57.82
N THR A 56 -7.73 14.66 57.50
CA THR A 56 -8.86 15.34 58.25
C THR A 56 -9.96 15.76 57.22
N GLU A 57 -11.29 15.49 57.32
CA GLU A 57 -12.38 15.65 58.34
C GLU A 57 -13.17 17.00 58.20
N GLU A 58 -14.52 17.12 58.28
CA GLU A 58 -15.66 16.16 58.27
C GLU A 58 -17.09 16.81 58.13
N VAL A 59 -18.16 15.98 57.94
CA VAL A 59 -19.58 16.05 58.44
C VAL A 59 -20.67 17.07 57.95
N ALA A 60 -21.50 16.64 56.97
CA ALA A 60 -22.91 16.10 57.03
C ALA A 60 -24.19 16.82 57.62
N THR A 61 -25.36 16.20 57.34
CA THR A 61 -26.79 16.35 57.85
C THR A 61 -27.78 17.25 57.07
N SER A 62 -29.10 16.98 56.93
CA SER A 62 -29.97 15.79 57.22
C SER A 62 -31.36 15.82 56.48
N SER A 63 -32.09 14.70 56.46
CA SER A 63 -33.39 14.47 55.77
C SER A 63 -34.66 14.64 56.64
N PRO A 64 -35.87 14.49 56.04
CA PRO A 64 -36.84 13.47 56.49
C PRO A 64 -37.47 12.65 55.31
N ALA A 65 -38.48 11.78 55.55
CA ALA A 65 -39.03 10.84 54.54
C ALA A 65 -40.45 10.26 54.87
N GLN A 66 -40.97 9.38 53.97
CA GLN A 66 -42.11 8.42 54.11
C GLN A 66 -43.57 8.96 53.93
N ASP A 67 -44.64 8.16 53.67
CA ASP A 67 -44.82 6.67 53.65
C ASP A 67 -45.82 6.12 52.55
N LYS A 68 -46.57 5.01 52.77
CA LYS A 68 -47.01 4.02 51.74
C LYS A 68 -48.54 3.78 51.44
N SER A 69 -48.81 3.38 50.18
CA SER A 69 -49.61 2.22 49.64
C SER A 69 -51.12 1.90 49.89
N THR A 70 -51.77 1.35 48.82
CA THR A 70 -52.88 0.31 48.74
C THR A 70 -54.32 0.64 49.21
N ALA A 71 -55.44 0.10 48.68
CA ALA A 71 -55.75 -0.74 47.49
C ALA A 71 -57.30 -0.84 47.14
N GLU A 72 -57.62 -1.29 45.90
CA GLU A 72 -58.78 -2.10 45.38
C GLU A 72 -60.30 -1.72 45.47
N GLU A 73 -60.98 -1.85 44.28
CA GLU A 73 -62.33 -2.41 43.91
C GLU A 73 -63.68 -2.08 44.64
N THR A 74 -64.91 -2.20 44.08
CA THR A 74 -65.53 -2.16 42.71
C THR A 74 -67.08 -1.93 42.78
N SER A 75 -67.71 -1.19 41.83
CA SER A 75 -69.19 -1.00 41.62
C SER A 75 -70.00 -0.33 42.77
N GLY A 76 -71.23 0.24 42.67
CA GLY A 76 -72.27 0.54 41.65
C GLY A 76 -73.57 0.99 42.39
N ALA A 77 -74.66 1.61 41.86
CA ALA A 77 -75.06 2.15 40.55
C ALA A 77 -76.28 3.15 40.72
N ASN A 78 -76.98 3.56 39.64
CA ASN A 78 -78.03 4.62 39.61
C ASN A 78 -79.47 4.14 39.96
N PRO A 79 -80.48 5.04 40.10
CA PRO A 79 -81.38 5.33 38.95
C PRO A 79 -81.94 6.80 38.87
N VAL A 80 -82.01 7.44 37.67
CA VAL A 80 -83.24 7.70 36.84
C VAL A 80 -84.05 8.95 37.29
N ASN A 81 -84.68 9.80 36.45
CA ASN A 81 -85.27 9.71 35.09
C ASN A 81 -85.01 11.05 34.31
N ASN A 82 -85.41 11.32 33.05
CA ASN A 82 -86.18 10.64 31.99
C ASN A 82 -85.84 11.24 30.60
N SER A 83 -86.44 10.69 29.53
CA SER A 83 -87.02 11.40 28.35
C SER A 83 -86.12 12.10 27.32
N GLU A 84 -86.54 12.34 26.06
CA GLU A 84 -87.50 11.71 25.11
C GLU A 84 -87.24 12.37 23.71
N ALA A 85 -87.54 11.80 22.54
CA ALA A 85 -87.87 10.42 22.16
C ALA A 85 -87.74 10.20 20.62
N THR A 86 -87.06 9.11 20.23
CA THR A 86 -87.37 8.14 19.13
C THR A 86 -87.53 8.64 17.66
N PRO A 87 -87.53 7.74 16.63
CA PRO A 87 -87.24 6.28 16.56
C PRO A 87 -86.10 5.93 15.54
N SER A 88 -85.86 4.67 15.13
CA SER A 88 -85.35 3.51 15.89
C SER A 88 -85.05 2.28 14.98
N THR A 89 -83.95 1.55 15.22
CA THR A 89 -83.69 0.10 14.89
C THR A 89 -83.61 -0.35 13.40
N SER A 90 -82.89 -1.42 12.98
CA SER A 90 -82.05 -2.47 13.64
C SER A 90 -81.03 -3.11 12.66
N ALA A 91 -80.10 -3.94 13.18
CA ALA A 91 -79.09 -4.78 12.48
C ALA A 91 -79.71 -6.13 11.94
N PRO A 92 -79.00 -7.23 11.51
CA PRO A 92 -77.58 -7.65 11.74
C PRO A 92 -76.84 -8.50 10.63
N ALA A 93 -75.65 -9.02 11.01
CA ALA A 93 -75.07 -10.35 10.69
C ALA A 93 -74.15 -10.57 9.46
N GLU A 94 -73.38 -11.67 9.55
CA GLU A 94 -72.33 -12.16 8.64
C GLU A 94 -72.83 -13.22 7.64
N SER A 95 -72.08 -13.51 6.56
CA SER A 95 -71.52 -14.85 6.24
C SER A 95 -71.03 -15.01 4.78
N ASN A 96 -70.59 -16.22 4.42
CA ASN A 96 -69.67 -16.56 3.33
C ASN A 96 -70.28 -16.78 1.92
N THR A 97 -69.37 -16.69 0.93
CA THR A 97 -69.25 -17.54 -0.30
C THR A 97 -70.17 -17.39 -1.52
N ASP A 98 -69.47 -17.33 -2.66
CA ASP A 98 -69.72 -17.97 -3.98
C ASP A 98 -70.34 -17.20 -5.17
N THR A 99 -70.04 -17.76 -6.34
CA THR A 99 -70.08 -17.31 -7.75
C THR A 99 -71.34 -17.90 -8.46
N PRO A 100 -71.64 -17.76 -9.79
CA PRO A 100 -71.00 -16.98 -10.88
C PRO A 100 -71.90 -16.30 -11.97
N LYS A 101 -71.26 -15.47 -12.82
CA LYS A 101 -71.41 -15.29 -14.29
C LYS A 101 -72.71 -14.74 -14.98
N GLN A 102 -72.44 -13.76 -15.87
CA GLN A 102 -73.06 -13.52 -17.21
C GLN A 102 -74.53 -13.02 -17.28
N ASP A 103 -75.02 -12.39 -18.37
CA ASP A 103 -74.44 -12.13 -19.71
C ASP A 103 -74.81 -10.74 -20.31
N LYS A 104 -74.33 -10.52 -21.56
CA LYS A 104 -74.26 -9.35 -22.44
C LYS A 104 -75.45 -8.36 -22.60
N THR A 105 -75.04 -7.19 -23.10
CA THR A 105 -75.73 -6.31 -24.09
C THR A 105 -76.46 -7.03 -25.24
N PRO A 106 -77.49 -6.38 -25.80
CA PRO A 106 -77.52 -6.04 -27.24
C PRO A 106 -77.72 -4.51 -27.41
N GLU A 107 -77.48 -3.84 -28.55
CA GLU A 107 -76.89 -4.14 -29.87
C GLU A 107 -76.19 -2.81 -30.34
N LYS A 108 -75.92 -2.31 -31.56
CA LYS A 108 -76.08 -2.59 -33.02
C LYS A 108 -75.13 -1.60 -33.79
N ASP A 109 -74.91 -1.49 -35.11
CA ASP A 109 -75.08 -2.19 -36.41
C ASP A 109 -74.13 -1.40 -37.38
N ALA A 110 -73.67 -1.78 -38.59
CA ALA A 110 -73.66 -2.97 -39.45
C ALA A 110 -72.49 -2.76 -40.47
N THR A 111 -72.12 -3.63 -41.42
CA THR A 111 -72.63 -4.92 -41.91
C THR A 111 -71.55 -6.02 -41.70
N GLY A 112 -71.21 -7.00 -42.56
CA GLY A 112 -71.57 -7.30 -43.94
C GLY A 112 -71.01 -8.61 -44.50
N GLU A 113 -70.58 -8.60 -45.76
CA GLU A 113 -70.59 -9.77 -46.64
C GLU A 113 -69.25 -10.52 -46.88
N ALA A 114 -69.36 -11.86 -46.81
CA ALA A 114 -68.86 -12.87 -47.77
C ALA A 114 -67.38 -13.40 -47.77
N GLU A 115 -67.19 -14.48 -47.01
CA GLU A 115 -66.61 -15.80 -47.41
C GLU A 115 -65.23 -15.97 -48.13
N LYS A 116 -64.23 -16.41 -47.32
CA LYS A 116 -63.37 -17.63 -47.48
C LYS A 116 -62.18 -17.72 -48.48
N ARG A 117 -60.99 -17.91 -47.85
CA ARG A 117 -59.85 -18.82 -48.20
C ARG A 117 -58.96 -18.44 -49.40
N ASN A 118 -57.63 -18.72 -49.43
CA ASN A 118 -56.81 -19.59 -48.57
C ASN A 118 -55.31 -19.13 -48.50
N ASP A 119 -54.65 -19.39 -47.36
CA ASP A 119 -53.21 -19.62 -47.06
C ASP A 119 -52.00 -18.87 -47.71
N SER A 120 -50.96 -18.73 -46.86
CA SER A 120 -49.48 -18.72 -47.12
C SER A 120 -48.63 -17.42 -47.19
N GLU A 121 -47.73 -17.31 -46.19
CA GLU A 121 -46.34 -16.80 -46.17
C GLU A 121 -45.93 -15.32 -46.42
N GLU A 122 -44.70 -15.01 -45.96
CA GLU A 122 -43.83 -13.82 -46.13
C GLU A 122 -44.12 -12.48 -45.38
N LYS A 123 -43.12 -12.11 -44.56
CA LYS A 123 -42.49 -10.78 -44.34
C LYS A 123 -43.29 -9.53 -43.88
N ALA A 124 -42.78 -9.02 -42.76
CA ALA A 124 -42.40 -7.61 -42.48
C ALA A 124 -43.50 -6.55 -42.21
N GLY A 125 -43.09 -5.50 -41.48
CA GLY A 125 -43.89 -4.31 -41.19
C GLY A 125 -44.39 -4.23 -39.74
N LEU A 126 -43.59 -3.62 -38.86
CA LEU A 126 -44.04 -3.07 -37.58
C LEU A 126 -44.12 -1.55 -37.71
N PRO A 127 -45.32 -0.94 -37.74
CA PRO A 127 -45.48 0.49 -37.54
C PRO A 127 -45.33 0.87 -36.05
N THR A 128 -44.79 2.05 -35.79
CA THR A 128 -44.83 2.73 -34.49
C THR A 128 -46.27 3.25 -34.23
N ASP A 129 -46.74 3.55 -33.01
CA ASP A 129 -46.18 4.47 -32.02
C ASP A 129 -46.84 4.31 -30.64
N ALA A 130 -46.08 4.58 -29.59
CA ALA A 130 -46.56 4.83 -28.23
C ALA A 130 -45.79 6.05 -27.66
N PRO A 131 -46.41 6.90 -26.81
CA PRO A 131 -45.90 8.24 -26.53
C PRO A 131 -44.66 8.23 -25.61
N LYS A 132 -43.45 8.14 -26.19
CA LYS A 132 -42.17 8.13 -25.46
C LYS A 132 -41.88 9.38 -24.63
N GLY A 133 -42.33 10.55 -25.07
CA GLY A 133 -41.87 11.84 -24.50
C GLY A 133 -42.08 11.96 -22.98
N GLN A 134 -43.26 11.59 -22.47
CA GLN A 134 -43.62 11.90 -21.08
C GLN A 134 -42.84 11.09 -20.02
N GLU A 135 -42.03 10.11 -20.45
CA GLU A 135 -41.11 9.35 -19.60
C GLU A 135 -39.66 9.83 -19.77
N SER A 136 -39.20 10.20 -20.99
CA SER A 136 -37.90 10.87 -21.16
C SER A 136 -37.87 12.22 -20.43
N ASP A 137 -38.91 13.04 -20.59
CA ASP A 137 -38.96 14.39 -20.01
C ASP A 137 -38.78 14.35 -18.47
N ARG A 138 -39.28 13.29 -17.82
CA ARG A 138 -39.17 13.04 -16.37
C ARG A 138 -37.83 12.46 -15.92
N VAL A 139 -37.09 11.79 -16.79
CA VAL A 139 -35.71 11.37 -16.52
C VAL A 139 -34.79 12.58 -16.64
N ASP A 140 -34.98 13.40 -17.67
CA ASP A 140 -34.26 14.67 -17.85
C ASP A 140 -34.48 15.63 -16.67
N GLU A 141 -35.72 15.77 -16.17
CA GLU A 141 -36.03 16.55 -14.96
C GLU A 141 -35.24 16.06 -13.71
N LYS A 142 -35.07 14.74 -13.52
CA LYS A 142 -34.32 14.16 -12.40
C LYS A 142 -32.80 14.32 -12.58
N LEU A 143 -32.31 14.11 -13.80
CA LEU A 143 -30.89 14.24 -14.14
C LEU A 143 -30.40 15.69 -14.13
N ALA A 144 -31.28 16.66 -14.42
CA ALA A 144 -30.99 18.09 -14.33
C ALA A 144 -30.83 18.63 -12.90
N MET A 145 -31.33 17.91 -11.87
CA MET A 145 -31.11 18.26 -10.48
C MET A 145 -29.62 18.14 -10.09
N ARG A 146 -29.15 18.94 -9.11
CA ARG A 146 -27.79 18.81 -8.59
C ARG A 146 -27.63 17.63 -7.64
N LYS A 147 -26.48 16.96 -7.74
CA LYS A 147 -26.04 15.90 -6.84
C LYS A 147 -24.67 16.30 -6.32
N MET A 148 -24.59 16.68 -5.05
CA MET A 148 -23.36 17.21 -4.45
C MET A 148 -22.76 16.25 -3.43
N ILE A 149 -21.43 16.17 -3.40
CA ILE A 149 -20.66 15.67 -2.25
C ILE A 149 -20.07 16.87 -1.51
N SER A 150 -20.35 17.00 -0.22
CA SER A 150 -19.75 18.02 0.65
C SER A 150 -18.55 17.48 1.42
N VAL A 151 -17.46 18.25 1.44
CA VAL A 151 -16.20 17.92 2.14
C VAL A 151 -15.79 19.08 3.06
N ASP A 152 -15.66 18.78 4.36
CA ASP A 152 -15.16 19.72 5.38
C ASP A 152 -13.64 19.88 5.33
N ALA A 153 -13.17 20.63 4.34
CA ALA A 153 -11.77 21.05 4.21
C ALA A 153 -11.46 22.38 4.95
N GLY A 154 -12.36 22.83 5.85
CA GLY A 154 -12.11 23.97 6.74
C GLY A 154 -11.50 23.50 8.06
N ARG A 155 -12.12 22.51 8.72
CA ARG A 155 -11.57 21.94 9.96
C ARG A 155 -10.28 21.17 9.71
N LYS A 156 -10.28 20.32 8.69
CA LYS A 156 -9.18 19.42 8.30
C LYS A 156 -8.54 19.84 6.97
N TYR A 157 -7.23 19.68 6.83
CA TYR A 157 -6.56 19.84 5.54
C TYR A 157 -6.77 18.62 4.62
N PHE A 158 -6.93 18.88 3.33
CA PHE A 158 -6.96 17.90 2.25
C PHE A 158 -6.02 18.36 1.14
N SER A 159 -5.22 17.45 0.58
CA SER A 159 -4.30 17.80 -0.52
C SER A 159 -5.04 17.95 -1.86
N PRO A 160 -4.46 18.66 -2.85
CA PRO A 160 -5.03 18.76 -4.20
C PRO A 160 -5.30 17.38 -4.84
N GLU A 161 -4.47 16.38 -4.56
CA GLU A 161 -4.57 15.01 -5.08
C GLU A 161 -5.77 14.28 -4.46
N GLN A 162 -5.99 14.44 -3.15
CA GLN A 162 -7.15 13.87 -2.46
C GLN A 162 -8.45 14.47 -2.99
N LEU A 163 -8.47 15.79 -3.21
CA LEU A 163 -9.62 16.49 -3.77
C LEU A 163 -9.88 16.12 -5.25
N LYS A 164 -8.82 15.92 -6.05
CA LYS A 164 -8.93 15.38 -7.42
C LYS A 164 -9.46 13.94 -7.42
N GLU A 165 -9.03 13.09 -6.50
CA GLU A 165 -9.56 11.72 -6.41
C GLU A 165 -11.05 11.72 -6.00
N ILE A 166 -11.47 12.61 -5.09
CA ILE A 166 -12.89 12.81 -4.75
C ILE A 166 -13.69 13.26 -5.97
N VAL A 167 -13.17 14.20 -6.78
CA VAL A 167 -13.77 14.62 -8.06
C VAL A 167 -13.91 13.46 -9.04
N ASP A 168 -12.90 12.59 -9.17
CA ASP A 168 -12.97 11.43 -10.06
C ASP A 168 -14.04 10.42 -9.61
N LYS A 169 -14.18 10.20 -8.29
CA LYS A 169 -15.27 9.36 -7.75
C LYS A 169 -16.64 10.02 -7.89
N ALA A 170 -16.72 11.33 -7.70
CA ALA A 170 -17.94 12.10 -7.94
C ALA A 170 -18.42 11.93 -9.39
N LYS A 171 -17.52 12.11 -10.36
CA LYS A 171 -17.77 11.85 -11.79
C LYS A 171 -18.22 10.40 -12.04
N ARG A 172 -17.48 9.41 -11.55
CA ARG A 172 -17.79 7.98 -11.78
C ARG A 172 -19.11 7.52 -11.14
N TYR A 173 -19.59 8.21 -10.12
CA TYR A 173 -20.87 7.91 -9.47
C TYR A 173 -22.04 8.79 -9.95
N GLY A 174 -21.81 9.74 -10.87
CA GLY A 174 -22.87 10.55 -11.49
C GLY A 174 -23.27 11.81 -10.71
N PHE A 175 -22.39 12.31 -9.84
CA PHE A 175 -22.53 13.61 -9.17
C PHE A 175 -22.36 14.75 -10.18
N THR A 176 -22.84 15.95 -9.83
CA THR A 176 -22.67 17.18 -10.63
C THR A 176 -21.72 18.19 -9.99
N ASP A 177 -21.55 18.18 -8.67
CA ASP A 177 -20.75 19.18 -7.95
C ASP A 177 -19.98 18.57 -6.76
N MET A 178 -18.86 19.20 -6.42
CA MET A 178 -18.22 19.08 -5.11
C MET A 178 -18.45 20.37 -4.32
N HIS A 179 -19.12 20.27 -3.17
CA HIS A 179 -19.21 21.34 -2.19
C HIS A 179 -17.99 21.24 -1.27
N LEU A 180 -17.22 22.31 -1.16
CA LEU A 180 -15.93 22.32 -0.48
C LEU A 180 -15.90 23.44 0.55
N LEU A 181 -16.00 23.07 1.82
CA LEU A 181 -15.85 24.05 2.90
C LEU A 181 -14.37 24.41 3.01
N LEU A 182 -14.07 25.70 2.97
CA LEU A 182 -12.70 26.23 3.03
C LEU A 182 -12.50 27.13 4.26
N GLY A 183 -13.55 27.84 4.67
CA GLY A 183 -13.68 28.45 5.99
C GLY A 183 -14.81 27.74 6.74
N ASN A 184 -14.48 26.98 7.79
CA ASN A 184 -15.40 26.26 8.67
C ASN A 184 -14.62 25.82 9.92
N ASP A 185 -14.83 26.52 11.03
CA ASP A 185 -13.92 26.70 12.17
C ASP A 185 -12.52 27.20 11.72
N GLY A 186 -11.73 26.34 11.07
CA GLY A 186 -10.47 26.68 10.40
C GLY A 186 -10.67 27.37 9.03
N LEU A 187 -9.68 28.12 8.55
CA LEU A 187 -9.67 28.74 7.22
C LEU A 187 -8.45 28.29 6.41
N ARG A 188 -8.68 27.39 5.46
CA ARG A 188 -7.66 26.61 4.74
C ARG A 188 -7.56 26.95 3.24
N PHE A 189 -7.80 28.22 2.89
CA PHE A 189 -7.58 28.72 1.53
C PHE A 189 -7.00 30.13 1.55
N GLN A 190 -5.88 30.35 0.85
CA GLN A 190 -5.25 31.67 0.73
C GLN A 190 -5.11 32.12 -0.74
N LEU A 191 -5.47 33.37 -0.99
CA LEU A 191 -5.27 34.04 -2.28
C LEU A 191 -3.85 34.62 -2.37
N ASP A 192 -3.39 34.94 -3.58
CA ASP A 192 -2.07 35.53 -3.80
C ASP A 192 -1.97 36.92 -3.12
N ASP A 193 -3.06 37.69 -3.17
CA ASP A 193 -3.25 38.95 -2.45
C ASP A 193 -4.38 38.81 -1.41
N MET A 194 -4.02 38.76 -0.14
CA MET A 194 -4.96 38.76 0.99
C MET A 194 -5.17 40.15 1.63
N SER A 195 -4.70 41.24 1.01
CA SER A 195 -4.86 42.59 1.58
C SER A 195 -6.33 42.99 1.73
N LEU A 196 -6.66 43.71 2.81
CA LEU A 196 -8.02 44.16 3.12
C LEU A 196 -7.99 45.63 3.54
N THR A 197 -9.02 46.40 3.16
CA THR A 197 -9.20 47.79 3.62
C THR A 197 -10.55 47.91 4.31
N VAL A 198 -10.53 48.23 5.60
CA VAL A 198 -11.69 48.15 6.51
C VAL A 198 -11.65 49.39 7.41
N GLY A 199 -12.76 50.15 7.50
CA GLY A 199 -12.82 51.36 8.34
C GLY A 199 -11.75 52.43 8.04
N GLY A 200 -11.12 52.41 6.86
CA GLY A 200 -9.99 53.28 6.50
C GLY A 200 -8.60 52.77 6.92
N LYS A 201 -8.51 51.62 7.61
CA LYS A 201 -7.24 50.90 7.87
C LYS A 201 -7.03 49.86 6.76
N THR A 202 -5.85 49.85 6.16
CA THR A 202 -5.41 48.78 5.24
C THR A 202 -4.52 47.79 5.97
N TYR A 203 -4.83 46.51 5.85
CA TYR A 203 -4.06 45.38 6.33
C TYR A 203 -3.27 44.80 5.15
N SER A 204 -1.97 44.54 5.30
CA SER A 204 -1.18 44.01 4.20
C SER A 204 -1.52 42.53 3.93
N SER A 205 -1.32 42.07 2.68
CA SER A 205 -1.53 40.67 2.32
C SER A 205 -0.78 39.73 3.26
N GLU A 206 0.50 40.01 3.54
CA GLU A 206 1.35 39.11 4.31
C GLU A 206 1.04 39.10 5.80
N ASP A 207 0.45 40.16 6.34
CA ASP A 207 -0.07 40.15 7.71
C ASP A 207 -1.36 39.32 7.79
N VAL A 208 -2.29 39.50 6.83
CA VAL A 208 -3.55 38.74 6.78
C VAL A 208 -3.30 37.25 6.55
N LYS A 209 -2.37 36.87 5.66
CA LYS A 209 -1.96 35.47 5.44
C LYS A 209 -1.46 34.82 6.73
N LYS A 210 -0.52 35.46 7.43
CA LYS A 210 0.05 34.94 8.70
C LYS A 210 -0.99 34.86 9.80
N ALA A 211 -1.87 35.86 9.90
CA ALA A 211 -2.95 35.89 10.87
C ALA A 211 -3.95 34.74 10.63
N ILE A 212 -4.29 34.44 9.39
CA ILE A 212 -5.15 33.30 9.01
C ILE A 212 -4.44 31.96 9.21
N GLU A 213 -3.19 31.83 8.79
CA GLU A 213 -2.39 30.60 8.96
C GLU A 213 -2.27 30.25 10.46
N LYS A 214 -1.89 31.24 11.29
CA LYS A 214 -1.82 31.10 12.74
C LYS A 214 -3.21 30.81 13.32
N GLY A 215 -4.23 31.58 12.98
CA GLY A 215 -5.59 31.39 13.51
C GLY A 215 -6.18 30.00 13.20
N THR A 216 -5.85 29.44 12.03
CA THR A 216 -6.17 28.06 11.64
C THR A 216 -5.37 27.03 12.43
N ASN A 217 -4.09 27.28 12.72
CA ASN A 217 -3.26 26.40 13.56
C ASN A 217 -3.65 26.46 15.05
N ASP A 218 -4.09 27.63 15.54
CA ASP A 218 -4.61 27.86 16.89
C ASP A 218 -5.96 27.13 17.10
N TYR A 219 -6.73 26.91 16.03
CA TYR A 219 -7.86 25.97 16.01
C TYR A 219 -7.40 24.52 15.90
N TYR A 220 -6.71 24.17 14.81
CA TYR A 220 -6.11 22.84 14.60
C TYR A 220 -4.93 22.90 13.62
N ASN A 221 -3.72 22.79 14.17
CA ASN A 221 -2.48 22.60 13.42
C ASN A 221 -2.42 21.18 12.84
N ASP A 222 -2.96 21.01 11.64
CA ASP A 222 -3.03 19.73 10.93
C ASP A 222 -1.64 19.35 10.37
N PRO A 223 -1.02 18.23 10.79
CA PRO A 223 0.32 17.86 10.34
C PRO A 223 0.40 17.49 8.85
N ASN A 224 -0.74 17.38 8.16
CA ASN A 224 -0.81 17.11 6.72
C ASN A 224 -0.71 18.39 5.86
N GLY A 225 -0.91 19.57 6.45
CA GLY A 225 -0.86 20.87 5.76
C GLY A 225 -1.76 21.94 6.40
N ASN A 226 -1.52 23.22 6.11
CA ASN A 226 -2.36 24.31 6.63
C ASN A 226 -3.51 24.68 5.67
N HIS A 227 -3.19 25.12 4.45
CA HIS A 227 -4.14 25.68 3.49
C HIS A 227 -3.79 25.32 2.03
N LEU A 228 -4.80 25.38 1.15
CA LEU A 228 -4.61 25.40 -0.30
C LEU A 228 -4.23 26.81 -0.77
N THR A 229 -3.36 26.89 -1.77
CA THR A 229 -3.03 28.14 -2.47
C THR A 229 -4.03 28.46 -3.58
N GLN A 230 -4.00 29.71 -4.06
CA GLN A 230 -4.79 30.16 -5.21
C GLN A 230 -4.52 29.34 -6.49
N ALA A 231 -3.27 28.92 -6.70
CA ALA A 231 -2.87 28.13 -7.86
C ALA A 231 -3.46 26.72 -7.82
N GLU A 232 -3.37 26.04 -6.66
CA GLU A 232 -3.94 24.71 -6.45
C GLU A 232 -5.46 24.72 -6.53
N MET A 233 -6.12 25.73 -5.96
CA MET A 233 -7.56 25.91 -6.09
C MET A 233 -7.98 26.20 -7.55
N THR A 234 -7.18 26.93 -8.32
CA THR A 234 -7.46 27.17 -9.74
C THR A 234 -7.37 25.88 -10.55
N ASP A 235 -6.30 25.09 -10.41
CA ASP A 235 -6.20 23.79 -11.09
C ASP A 235 -7.24 22.79 -10.58
N LEU A 236 -7.63 22.79 -9.31
CA LEU A 236 -8.71 21.94 -8.80
C LEU A 236 -10.06 22.29 -9.46
N ILE A 237 -10.39 23.58 -9.59
CA ILE A 237 -11.60 24.01 -10.31
C ILE A 237 -11.53 23.62 -11.78
N ASP A 238 -10.42 23.87 -12.47
CA ASP A 238 -10.27 23.51 -13.87
C ASP A 238 -10.23 21.98 -14.08
N TYR A 239 -9.71 21.21 -13.12
CA TYR A 239 -9.75 19.74 -13.11
C TYR A 239 -11.19 19.22 -12.97
N ALA A 240 -11.93 19.73 -11.97
CA ALA A 240 -13.35 19.42 -11.80
C ALA A 240 -14.14 19.75 -13.06
N LYS A 241 -13.93 20.94 -13.63
CA LYS A 241 -14.56 21.39 -14.89
C LYS A 241 -14.20 20.50 -16.08
N ARG A 242 -12.97 20.00 -16.19
CA ARG A 242 -12.56 19.00 -17.21
C ARG A 242 -13.31 17.68 -17.05
N GLN A 243 -13.58 17.24 -15.81
CA GLN A 243 -14.42 16.06 -15.54
C GLN A 243 -15.94 16.34 -15.70
N GLY A 244 -16.36 17.61 -15.82
CA GLY A 244 -17.77 18.01 -15.84
C GLY A 244 -18.41 18.11 -14.44
N ILE A 245 -17.60 18.38 -13.42
CA ILE A 245 -18.00 18.57 -12.02
C ILE A 245 -17.85 20.06 -11.66
N GLY A 246 -18.90 20.65 -11.08
CA GLY A 246 -18.86 22.00 -10.50
C GLY A 246 -18.16 22.02 -9.13
N LEU A 247 -17.73 23.20 -8.69
CA LEU A 247 -17.22 23.40 -7.32
C LEU A 247 -18.05 24.48 -6.63
N VAL A 248 -18.47 24.24 -5.39
CA VAL A 248 -19.24 25.20 -4.57
C VAL A 248 -18.47 25.46 -3.26
N PRO A 249 -17.81 26.61 -3.10
CA PRO A 249 -17.02 26.91 -1.91
C PRO A 249 -17.89 27.38 -0.73
N THR A 250 -17.46 27.09 0.49
CA THR A 250 -17.98 27.73 1.72
C THR A 250 -16.89 28.52 2.43
N ILE A 251 -17.20 29.76 2.80
CA ILE A 251 -16.48 30.51 3.83
C ILE A 251 -17.52 30.92 4.88
N ASN A 252 -17.55 30.20 6.00
CA ASN A 252 -18.58 30.32 7.02
C ASN A 252 -18.44 31.61 7.85
N SER A 253 -19.59 32.19 8.21
CA SER A 253 -19.78 33.27 9.19
C SER A 253 -21.30 33.41 9.43
N PRO A 254 -21.78 34.08 10.48
CA PRO A 254 -21.04 34.65 11.61
C PRO A 254 -20.63 33.62 12.67
N GLY A 255 -21.12 32.37 12.59
CA GLY A 255 -20.60 31.23 13.35
C GLY A 255 -19.46 30.53 12.62
N HIS A 256 -18.91 29.47 13.23
CA HIS A 256 -17.92 28.57 12.63
C HIS A 256 -16.75 29.27 11.91
N MET A 257 -16.19 30.30 12.55
CA MET A 257 -15.17 31.18 11.97
C MET A 257 -13.98 31.46 12.93
N ASP A 258 -13.64 30.51 13.79
CA ASP A 258 -12.58 30.55 14.81
C ASP A 258 -11.25 31.11 14.27
N ALA A 259 -10.79 30.62 13.11
CA ALA A 259 -9.56 31.08 12.49
C ALA A 259 -9.62 32.54 12.02
N ILE A 260 -10.79 33.01 11.60
CA ILE A 260 -11.01 34.41 11.19
C ILE A 260 -11.06 35.30 12.44
N LEU A 261 -11.68 34.84 13.52
CA LEU A 261 -11.72 35.52 14.82
C LEU A 261 -10.31 35.65 15.42
N ASN A 262 -9.52 34.58 15.37
CA ASN A 262 -8.12 34.58 15.79
C ASN A 262 -7.28 35.50 14.88
N ALA A 263 -7.44 35.44 13.56
CA ALA A 263 -6.78 36.35 12.64
C ALA A 263 -7.11 37.82 12.92
N MET A 264 -8.37 38.15 13.21
CA MET A 264 -8.78 39.50 13.59
C MET A 264 -8.10 39.99 14.86
N LYS A 265 -7.94 39.12 15.88
CA LYS A 265 -7.20 39.43 17.11
C LYS A 265 -5.72 39.71 16.84
N GLU A 266 -5.04 38.89 16.04
CA GLU A 266 -3.63 39.11 15.65
C GLU A 266 -3.43 40.42 14.87
N LEU A 267 -4.40 40.80 14.03
CA LEU A 267 -4.38 42.04 13.24
C LEU A 267 -4.79 43.29 14.06
N GLY A 268 -5.04 43.12 15.36
CA GLY A 268 -5.39 44.21 16.29
C GLY A 268 -6.81 44.73 16.10
N ILE A 269 -7.78 43.86 15.83
CA ILE A 269 -9.22 44.13 16.04
C ILE A 269 -9.56 43.60 17.44
N GLU A 270 -9.96 44.51 18.34
CA GLU A 270 -10.28 44.16 19.72
C GLU A 270 -11.64 43.44 19.81
N LYS A 271 -11.71 42.39 20.65
CA LYS A 271 -12.93 41.65 21.04
C LYS A 271 -13.88 41.31 19.88
N PRO A 272 -13.43 40.64 18.80
CA PRO A 272 -14.31 40.29 17.69
C PRO A 272 -15.29 39.17 18.06
N ASN A 273 -14.98 38.37 19.09
CA ASN A 273 -15.76 37.23 19.56
C ASN A 273 -17.06 37.66 20.29
N PHE A 274 -18.15 36.94 20.08
CA PHE A 274 -19.44 37.12 20.78
C PHE A 274 -19.38 36.56 22.21
N ASP A 275 -19.84 37.33 23.20
CA ASP A 275 -19.96 36.90 24.60
C ASP A 275 -21.42 36.64 25.01
N TYR A 276 -21.64 35.56 25.75
CA TYR A 276 -22.92 35.26 26.40
C TYR A 276 -22.73 35.14 27.92
N PHE A 277 -23.08 36.21 28.65
CA PHE A 277 -23.01 36.32 30.11
C PHE A 277 -21.63 35.95 30.71
N GLY A 278 -20.54 36.40 30.08
CA GLY A 278 -19.16 36.11 30.50
C GLY A 278 -18.57 34.81 29.94
N LYS A 279 -19.27 34.17 28.98
CA LYS A 279 -18.72 33.08 28.17
C LYS A 279 -18.54 33.54 26.73
N GLU A 280 -17.30 33.84 26.36
CA GLU A 280 -16.89 34.14 24.99
C GLU A 280 -17.02 32.89 24.09
N SER A 281 -17.60 33.07 22.90
CA SER A 281 -17.64 32.06 21.82
C SER A 281 -16.31 32.08 21.07
N ALA A 282 -15.62 30.96 20.97
CA ALA A 282 -14.45 30.80 20.10
C ALA A 282 -14.83 30.94 18.62
N ARG A 283 -16.07 30.53 18.29
CA ARG A 283 -16.57 30.30 16.93
C ARG A 283 -17.26 31.48 16.27
N THR A 284 -17.78 32.42 17.05
CA THR A 284 -18.80 33.38 16.57
C THR A 284 -18.40 34.84 16.71
N VAL A 285 -18.61 35.64 15.66
CA VAL A 285 -18.36 37.10 15.68
C VAL A 285 -19.50 37.86 16.38
N ASP A 286 -19.15 38.84 17.20
CA ASP A 286 -20.13 39.77 17.77
C ASP A 286 -20.67 40.71 16.68
N LEU A 287 -21.97 40.59 16.37
CA LEU A 287 -22.66 41.46 15.41
C LEU A 287 -22.78 42.93 15.88
N ASN A 288 -22.40 43.26 17.12
CA ASN A 288 -22.23 44.64 17.59
C ASN A 288 -20.83 45.21 17.30
N ASN A 289 -19.83 44.36 17.05
CA ASN A 289 -18.46 44.78 16.75
C ASN A 289 -18.33 45.16 15.27
N GLN A 290 -18.69 46.41 14.95
CA GLN A 290 -18.67 46.90 13.56
C GLN A 290 -17.32 46.70 12.86
N PRO A 291 -16.14 46.95 13.47
CA PRO A 291 -14.84 46.61 12.85
C PRO A 291 -14.68 45.14 12.47
N ALA A 292 -15.12 44.20 13.32
CA ALA A 292 -15.05 42.77 13.05
C ALA A 292 -16.06 42.33 11.96
N VAL A 293 -17.27 42.88 12.00
CA VAL A 293 -18.31 42.68 10.98
C VAL A 293 -17.85 43.19 9.61
N ASP A 294 -17.27 44.39 9.54
CA ASP A 294 -16.79 44.99 8.29
C ASP A 294 -15.57 44.23 7.74
N PHE A 295 -14.66 43.75 8.60
CA PHE A 295 -13.53 42.91 8.20
C PHE A 295 -14.02 41.59 7.60
N THR A 296 -14.97 40.93 8.26
CA THR A 296 -15.53 39.66 7.79
C THR A 296 -16.26 39.85 6.45
N LYS A 297 -17.07 40.91 6.31
CA LYS A 297 -17.73 41.28 5.03
C LYS A 297 -16.72 41.54 3.90
N ALA A 298 -15.61 42.23 4.19
CA ALA A 298 -14.56 42.48 3.21
C ALA A 298 -13.78 41.21 2.81
N LEU A 299 -13.57 40.28 3.74
CA LEU A 299 -12.95 38.97 3.48
C LEU A 299 -13.87 38.10 2.61
N ILE A 300 -15.17 38.05 2.90
CA ILE A 300 -16.17 37.36 2.05
C ILE A 300 -16.24 38.00 0.66
N GLU A 301 -16.19 39.33 0.53
CA GLU A 301 -16.10 40.00 -0.78
C GLU A 301 -14.85 39.56 -1.56
N LYS A 302 -13.69 39.52 -0.91
CA LYS A 302 -12.42 39.15 -1.55
C LYS A 302 -12.44 37.69 -2.05
N TYR A 303 -12.99 36.74 -1.30
CA TYR A 303 -13.17 35.37 -1.80
C TYR A 303 -14.24 35.28 -2.88
N ALA A 304 -15.39 35.94 -2.74
CA ALA A 304 -16.45 35.94 -3.76
C ALA A 304 -15.96 36.51 -5.10
N ALA A 305 -15.13 37.56 -5.08
CA ALA A 305 -14.48 38.12 -6.26
C ALA A 305 -13.48 37.15 -6.92
N TYR A 306 -12.78 36.30 -6.14
CA TYR A 306 -11.94 35.24 -6.69
C TYR A 306 -12.76 34.13 -7.38
N PHE A 307 -13.86 33.66 -6.76
CA PHE A 307 -14.67 32.58 -7.32
C PHE A 307 -15.60 33.04 -8.47
N ALA A 308 -15.81 34.34 -8.63
CA ALA A 308 -16.59 34.93 -9.73
C ALA A 308 -16.14 34.41 -11.11
N GLY A 309 -17.12 33.93 -11.91
CA GLY A 309 -16.88 33.36 -13.23
C GLY A 309 -16.21 31.98 -13.25
N LYS A 310 -15.81 31.44 -12.10
CA LYS A 310 -15.25 30.08 -11.94
C LYS A 310 -16.28 29.11 -11.37
N THR A 311 -17.08 29.56 -10.40
CA THR A 311 -18.22 28.84 -9.81
C THR A 311 -19.52 29.60 -10.06
N ASP A 312 -20.67 29.06 -9.65
CA ASP A 312 -21.98 29.73 -9.78
C ASP A 312 -22.79 29.86 -8.47
N ILE A 313 -22.38 29.14 -7.43
CA ILE A 313 -22.89 29.23 -6.06
C ILE A 313 -21.70 29.52 -5.13
N PHE A 314 -21.94 30.28 -4.07
CA PHE A 314 -21.02 30.49 -2.94
C PHE A 314 -21.81 30.35 -1.64
N ASN A 315 -21.39 29.45 -0.75
CA ASN A 315 -22.04 29.24 0.53
C ASN A 315 -21.43 30.18 1.59
N ILE A 316 -22.29 30.96 2.25
CA ILE A 316 -21.91 31.89 3.33
C ILE A 316 -22.12 31.28 4.73
N GLY A 317 -22.62 30.04 4.81
CA GLY A 317 -22.81 29.31 6.06
C GLY A 317 -24.07 29.74 6.79
N LEU A 318 -23.95 30.68 7.74
CA LEU A 318 -25.01 31.17 8.63
C LEU A 318 -25.58 30.15 9.66
N ASP A 319 -24.94 29.01 9.87
CA ASP A 319 -25.33 27.96 10.81
C ASP A 319 -24.87 28.20 12.26
N GLU A 320 -25.62 27.59 13.19
CA GLU A 320 -25.23 27.30 14.59
C GLU A 320 -24.59 28.46 15.40
N TYR A 321 -25.11 29.69 15.24
CA TYR A 321 -24.62 30.89 15.94
C TYR A 321 -24.35 30.63 17.43
N ALA A 322 -23.11 30.87 17.88
CA ALA A 322 -22.65 30.73 19.26
C ALA A 322 -23.02 29.39 19.92
N ASN A 323 -23.02 28.28 19.16
CA ASN A 323 -23.34 26.94 19.68
C ASN A 323 -22.51 26.55 20.92
N ASP A 324 -21.23 26.89 20.92
CA ASP A 324 -20.28 26.70 22.01
C ASP A 324 -20.62 27.52 23.26
N ALA A 325 -20.83 28.83 23.13
CA ALA A 325 -21.14 29.71 24.25
C ALA A 325 -22.55 29.47 24.83
N THR A 326 -23.52 29.19 23.97
CA THR A 326 -24.95 29.13 24.34
C THR A 326 -25.50 27.72 24.59
N ASN A 327 -24.68 26.68 24.46
CA ASN A 327 -25.10 25.27 24.50
C ASN A 327 -26.16 24.95 23.42
N ALA A 328 -25.86 25.33 22.18
CA ALA A 328 -26.72 25.24 20.99
C ALA A 328 -28.10 25.92 21.18
N LYS A 329 -28.09 27.19 21.65
CA LYS A 329 -29.29 28.05 21.83
C LYS A 329 -29.15 29.46 21.26
N GLY A 330 -28.11 29.75 20.48
CA GLY A 330 -27.80 31.13 20.07
C GLY A 330 -28.90 31.84 19.27
N TRP A 331 -29.67 31.12 18.45
CA TRP A 331 -30.84 31.69 17.79
C TRP A 331 -31.93 32.15 18.76
N GLN A 332 -32.18 31.40 19.84
CA GLN A 332 -33.07 31.83 20.92
C GLN A 332 -32.49 33.05 21.65
N VAL A 333 -31.19 33.04 21.96
CA VAL A 333 -30.49 34.16 22.61
C VAL A 333 -30.59 35.45 21.78
N LEU A 334 -30.40 35.37 20.46
CA LEU A 334 -30.51 36.52 19.55
C LEU A 334 -31.95 37.06 19.43
N GLN A 335 -32.97 36.21 19.61
CA GLN A 335 -34.37 36.62 19.63
C GLN A 335 -34.86 37.08 21.02
N ALA A 336 -34.19 36.66 22.09
CA ALA A 336 -34.72 36.71 23.45
C ALA A 336 -35.02 38.12 23.97
N ASP A 337 -34.20 39.13 23.66
CA ASP A 337 -34.42 40.52 24.11
C ASP A 337 -35.80 41.09 23.72
N LYS A 338 -36.34 40.68 22.56
CA LYS A 338 -37.68 41.12 22.12
C LYS A 338 -38.82 40.59 23.00
N TYR A 339 -38.61 39.43 23.62
CA TYR A 339 -39.61 38.70 24.41
C TYR A 339 -39.34 38.78 25.92
N TYR A 340 -38.10 39.02 26.31
CA TYR A 340 -37.59 39.13 27.68
C TYR A 340 -36.69 40.39 27.81
N PRO A 341 -37.22 41.59 27.52
CA PRO A 341 -36.43 42.83 27.48
C PRO A 341 -35.90 43.20 28.86
N GLY A 342 -34.61 43.55 28.91
CA GLY A 342 -33.94 43.96 30.15
C GLY A 342 -33.27 42.84 30.95
N GLU A 343 -33.46 41.56 30.57
CA GLU A 343 -32.79 40.40 31.19
C GLU A 343 -31.31 40.24 30.72
N GLY A 344 -30.76 41.20 29.97
CA GLY A 344 -29.36 41.21 29.53
C GLY A 344 -29.06 40.48 28.21
N TYR A 345 -30.09 40.02 27.48
CA TYR A 345 -29.95 39.44 26.15
C TYR A 345 -29.45 40.47 25.10
N PRO A 346 -28.86 40.03 23.96
CA PRO A 346 -28.33 40.94 22.94
C PRO A 346 -29.42 41.79 22.26
N GLU A 347 -29.41 43.11 22.52
CA GLU A 347 -30.42 44.03 21.98
C GLU A 347 -30.47 43.96 20.45
N LYS A 348 -31.65 43.64 19.90
CA LYS A 348 -31.87 43.45 18.44
C LYS A 348 -30.93 42.41 17.78
N GLY A 349 -30.43 41.42 18.52
CA GLY A 349 -29.46 40.43 18.02
C GLY A 349 -29.90 39.75 16.71
N TYR A 350 -31.14 39.28 16.65
CA TYR A 350 -31.65 38.58 15.45
C TYR A 350 -31.95 39.53 14.27
N GLU A 351 -32.32 40.79 14.52
CA GLU A 351 -32.46 41.81 13.45
C GLU A 351 -31.10 42.12 12.81
N LYS A 352 -30.04 42.23 13.63
CA LYS A 352 -28.65 42.39 13.17
C LYS A 352 -28.17 41.18 12.38
N PHE A 353 -28.56 39.97 12.76
CA PHE A 353 -28.27 38.75 12.01
C PHE A 353 -28.96 38.74 10.63
N ILE A 354 -30.25 39.08 10.54
CA ILE A 354 -30.96 39.20 9.26
C ILE A 354 -30.27 40.24 8.36
N ALA A 355 -29.89 41.40 8.92
CA ALA A 355 -29.15 42.42 8.19
C ALA A 355 -27.76 41.94 7.71
N TYR A 356 -27.03 41.19 8.55
CA TYR A 356 -25.73 40.60 8.21
C TYR A 356 -25.85 39.58 7.06
N ALA A 357 -26.80 38.65 7.17
CA ALA A 357 -27.09 37.63 6.16
C ALA A 357 -27.47 38.26 4.81
N ASN A 358 -28.34 39.27 4.82
CA ASN A 358 -28.79 39.98 3.61
C ASN A 358 -27.65 40.81 2.98
N ASP A 359 -26.77 41.42 3.79
CA ASP A 359 -25.56 42.06 3.27
C ASP A 359 -24.64 41.02 2.62
N LEU A 360 -24.34 39.89 3.25
CA LEU A 360 -23.52 38.83 2.63
C LEU A 360 -24.14 38.31 1.32
N ALA A 361 -25.45 38.07 1.29
CA ALA A 361 -26.17 37.69 0.08
C ALA A 361 -26.00 38.72 -1.06
N LYS A 362 -26.09 40.01 -0.72
CA LYS A 362 -25.81 41.13 -1.64
C LYS A 362 -24.34 41.21 -2.07
N ILE A 363 -23.38 40.85 -1.20
CA ILE A 363 -21.95 40.77 -1.51
C ILE A 363 -21.65 39.64 -2.51
N VAL A 364 -22.28 38.47 -2.33
CA VAL A 364 -22.14 37.34 -3.26
C VAL A 364 -22.79 37.69 -4.62
N LYS A 365 -24.01 38.23 -4.62
CA LYS A 365 -24.73 38.59 -5.85
C LYS A 365 -24.05 39.66 -6.71
N ARG A 366 -23.41 40.68 -6.12
CA ARG A 366 -22.66 41.68 -6.91
C ARG A 366 -21.41 41.11 -7.61
N ASN A 367 -20.94 39.94 -7.18
CA ASN A 367 -19.87 39.18 -7.84
C ASN A 367 -20.41 38.15 -8.86
N GLY A 368 -21.72 38.17 -9.17
CA GLY A 368 -22.35 37.27 -10.16
C GLY A 368 -22.62 35.84 -9.65
N LEU A 369 -22.41 35.59 -8.36
CA LEU A 369 -22.60 34.29 -7.73
C LEU A 369 -23.96 34.22 -7.01
N LYS A 370 -24.50 33.01 -6.82
CA LYS A 370 -25.71 32.77 -6.03
C LYS A 370 -25.31 32.50 -4.56
N PRO A 371 -25.85 33.25 -3.58
CA PRO A 371 -25.62 32.93 -2.17
C PRO A 371 -26.34 31.63 -1.79
N MET A 372 -25.68 30.82 -0.99
CA MET A 372 -26.26 29.67 -0.30
C MET A 372 -26.00 29.79 1.21
N ALA A 373 -26.89 29.27 2.04
CA ALA A 373 -26.74 29.23 3.50
C ALA A 373 -27.49 28.05 4.10
N PHE A 374 -27.12 27.62 5.30
CA PHE A 374 -27.81 26.58 6.05
C PHE A 374 -29.14 27.08 6.66
N ASN A 375 -30.08 26.16 6.92
CA ASN A 375 -31.47 26.53 7.21
C ASN A 375 -31.78 26.95 8.65
N ASP A 376 -30.95 26.58 9.62
CA ASP A 376 -31.34 26.63 11.04
C ASP A 376 -31.52 28.06 11.57
N GLY A 377 -30.64 28.98 11.17
CA GLY A 377 -30.79 30.41 11.51
C GLY A 377 -31.88 31.14 10.73
N ILE A 378 -32.41 30.58 9.64
CA ILE A 378 -33.29 31.30 8.69
C ILE A 378 -34.76 31.18 9.15
N TYR A 379 -35.36 32.31 9.53
CA TYR A 379 -36.66 32.40 10.23
C TYR A 379 -36.77 31.43 11.42
N TYR A 380 -35.75 31.38 12.28
CA TYR A 380 -35.73 30.54 13.47
C TYR A 380 -36.98 30.78 14.35
N ASN A 381 -37.47 29.74 15.01
CA ASN A 381 -38.78 29.67 15.69
C ASN A 381 -39.98 29.93 14.76
N SER A 382 -39.78 29.78 13.44
CA SER A 382 -40.70 30.24 12.38
C SER A 382 -41.03 31.74 12.44
N ASP A 383 -40.21 32.53 13.16
CA ASP A 383 -40.51 33.91 13.51
C ASP A 383 -40.12 34.88 12.39
N GLN A 384 -41.15 35.47 11.78
CA GLN A 384 -41.05 36.42 10.67
C GLN A 384 -41.15 37.88 11.15
N SER A 385 -41.31 38.12 12.45
CA SER A 385 -41.59 39.44 13.01
C SER A 385 -40.34 40.31 13.19
N PHE A 386 -39.15 39.78 12.90
CA PHE A 386 -37.86 40.48 12.98
C PHE A 386 -37.36 41.03 11.62
N GLY A 387 -37.93 40.58 10.50
CA GLY A 387 -37.52 40.96 9.14
C GLY A 387 -37.66 39.83 8.13
N GLU A 388 -37.31 40.12 6.87
CA GLU A 388 -37.26 39.13 5.78
C GLU A 388 -35.80 38.86 5.37
N PHE A 389 -35.49 37.59 5.08
CA PHE A 389 -34.24 37.18 4.45
C PHE A 389 -34.29 37.40 2.93
N ASP A 390 -33.12 37.61 2.32
CA ASP A 390 -32.98 37.77 0.87
C ASP A 390 -33.32 36.46 0.14
N LYS A 391 -34.33 36.51 -0.74
CA LYS A 391 -34.94 35.32 -1.37
C LYS A 391 -34.04 34.64 -2.40
N ASP A 392 -32.98 35.31 -2.85
CA ASP A 392 -31.97 34.69 -3.71
C ASP A 392 -31.00 33.79 -2.92
N ILE A 393 -31.04 33.79 -1.58
CA ILE A 393 -30.34 32.81 -0.74
C ILE A 393 -30.97 31.43 -1.00
N ILE A 394 -30.17 30.55 -1.60
CA ILE A 394 -30.43 29.11 -1.66
C ILE A 394 -30.27 28.55 -0.24
N VAL A 395 -31.24 27.76 0.21
CA VAL A 395 -31.19 27.13 1.52
C VAL A 395 -30.66 25.70 1.40
N SER A 396 -29.45 25.50 1.92
CA SER A 396 -28.84 24.20 2.23
C SER A 396 -29.55 23.60 3.43
N TYR A 397 -30.66 22.91 3.17
CA TYR A 397 -31.59 22.48 4.21
C TYR A 397 -31.12 21.17 4.83
N TRP A 398 -30.50 21.26 6.01
CA TRP A 398 -29.84 20.14 6.67
C TRP A 398 -30.64 19.55 7.83
N THR A 399 -31.18 20.38 8.71
CA THR A 399 -31.80 19.92 9.97
C THR A 399 -33.30 20.22 10.05
N GLY A 400 -34.05 19.28 10.64
CA GLY A 400 -35.43 19.52 11.10
C GLY A 400 -35.51 20.23 12.47
N GLY A 401 -34.37 20.51 13.09
CA GLY A 401 -34.30 20.93 14.49
C GLY A 401 -34.48 19.77 15.47
N TRP A 402 -34.40 20.08 16.77
CA TRP A 402 -34.49 19.10 17.85
C TRP A 402 -35.15 19.71 19.09
N GLY A 403 -35.13 19.00 20.24
CA GLY A 403 -35.79 19.44 21.47
C GLY A 403 -35.36 20.84 21.92
N GLY A 404 -36.28 21.81 21.81
CA GLY A 404 -36.02 23.21 22.09
C GLY A 404 -35.00 23.84 21.16
N TYR A 405 -34.92 23.39 19.90
CA TYR A 405 -34.13 23.98 18.82
C TYR A 405 -34.99 24.05 17.55
N ASP A 406 -35.91 25.02 17.56
CA ASP A 406 -37.08 25.03 16.70
C ASP A 406 -36.86 25.84 15.42
N VAL A 407 -36.21 25.24 14.43
CA VAL A 407 -35.95 25.86 13.10
C VAL A 407 -37.25 26.11 12.30
N ALA A 408 -37.22 26.99 11.30
CA ALA A 408 -38.28 27.09 10.29
C ALA A 408 -38.52 25.75 9.57
N SER A 409 -39.72 25.49 9.06
CA SER A 409 -39.97 24.34 8.18
C SER A 409 -39.50 24.59 6.75
N SER A 410 -39.11 23.53 6.04
CA SER A 410 -38.77 23.59 4.61
C SER A 410 -39.97 24.05 3.77
N LYS A 411 -41.19 23.77 4.24
CA LYS A 411 -42.44 24.37 3.74
C LYS A 411 -42.42 25.89 3.84
N LEU A 412 -42.21 26.47 5.04
CA LEU A 412 -42.17 27.92 5.24
C LEU A 412 -41.08 28.60 4.39
N LEU A 413 -39.89 28.00 4.30
CA LEU A 413 -38.79 28.57 3.50
C LEU A 413 -39.09 28.54 1.99
N SER A 414 -39.73 27.47 1.51
CA SER A 414 -40.25 27.38 0.13
C SER A 414 -41.36 28.42 -0.14
N GLU A 415 -42.33 28.56 0.76
CA GLU A 415 -43.41 29.56 0.66
C GLU A 415 -42.91 31.01 0.73
N LYS A 416 -41.80 31.27 1.43
CA LYS A 416 -41.09 32.56 1.39
C LYS A 416 -40.44 32.85 0.03
N GLY A 417 -40.19 31.83 -0.77
CA GLY A 417 -39.62 31.91 -2.12
C GLY A 417 -38.15 31.49 -2.23
N HIS A 418 -37.58 30.88 -1.18
CA HIS A 418 -36.22 30.36 -1.23
C HIS A 418 -36.14 29.05 -2.03
N LYS A 419 -35.03 28.83 -2.73
CA LYS A 419 -34.73 27.55 -3.39
C LYS A 419 -34.09 26.59 -2.39
N ILE A 420 -34.55 25.36 -2.32
CA ILE A 420 -34.06 24.35 -1.37
C ILE A 420 -33.04 23.42 -2.05
N LEU A 421 -31.85 23.28 -1.45
CA LEU A 421 -30.93 22.15 -1.68
C LEU A 421 -31.08 21.18 -0.51
N ASN A 422 -31.50 19.94 -0.76
CA ASN A 422 -31.70 18.99 0.33
C ASN A 422 -30.36 18.47 0.86
N THR A 423 -30.04 18.74 2.12
CA THR A 423 -28.72 18.47 2.73
C THR A 423 -28.90 17.63 4.02
N ASN A 424 -29.91 16.77 4.00
CA ASN A 424 -30.47 16.03 5.14
C ASN A 424 -29.39 15.35 6.00
N ASP A 425 -29.38 15.65 7.30
CA ASP A 425 -28.39 15.15 8.27
C ASP A 425 -28.42 13.62 8.44
N ALA A 426 -29.49 12.96 8.01
CA ALA A 426 -29.55 11.49 7.89
C ALA A 426 -28.42 10.90 7.03
N TRP A 427 -27.83 11.66 6.11
CA TRP A 427 -26.74 11.18 5.23
C TRP A 427 -25.33 11.54 5.74
N TYR A 428 -25.20 12.20 6.88
CA TYR A 428 -23.93 12.72 7.35
C TYR A 428 -22.96 11.62 7.82
N TYR A 429 -21.67 11.85 7.56
CA TYR A 429 -20.56 11.05 8.06
C TYR A 429 -19.47 11.96 8.63
N VAL A 430 -19.15 11.78 9.91
CA VAL A 430 -18.02 12.45 10.54
C VAL A 430 -16.81 11.53 10.50
N LEU A 431 -15.69 12.04 9.99
CA LEU A 431 -14.45 11.29 9.86
C LEU A 431 -13.98 10.72 11.21
N GLY A 432 -13.40 9.52 11.19
CA GLY A 432 -13.04 8.77 12.39
C GLY A 432 -14.21 8.01 13.04
N ARG A 433 -15.45 8.50 12.96
CA ARG A 433 -16.66 7.82 13.44
C ARG A 433 -17.09 6.74 12.43
N ASN A 434 -16.34 5.64 12.40
CA ASN A 434 -16.27 4.70 11.28
C ASN A 434 -17.25 3.52 11.35
N ALA A 435 -17.92 3.30 12.49
CA ALA A 435 -18.87 2.22 12.71
C ALA A 435 -19.92 2.58 13.78
N GLU A 436 -20.98 1.77 13.88
CA GLU A 436 -21.99 1.89 14.93
C GLU A 436 -21.38 1.93 16.35
N GLY A 437 -21.92 2.80 17.22
CA GLY A 437 -21.41 3.06 18.56
C GLY A 437 -20.29 4.12 18.64
N GLN A 438 -19.65 4.49 17.53
CA GLN A 438 -18.53 5.46 17.51
C GLN A 438 -19.01 6.93 17.48
N GLY A 439 -20.08 7.26 18.22
CA GLY A 439 -20.69 8.59 18.25
C GLY A 439 -21.70 8.85 17.13
N TRP A 440 -22.26 10.06 17.11
CA TRP A 440 -23.30 10.48 16.16
C TRP A 440 -22.72 10.81 14.78
N TYR A 441 -23.53 10.63 13.73
CA TYR A 441 -23.11 10.71 12.33
C TYR A 441 -21.93 9.77 12.00
N ASN A 442 -21.91 8.57 12.61
CA ASN A 442 -20.96 7.53 12.20
C ASN A 442 -21.32 6.97 10.82
N LEU A 443 -20.35 6.36 10.13
CA LEU A 443 -20.53 5.85 8.76
C LEU A 443 -21.71 4.89 8.60
N ASP A 444 -21.96 4.02 9.58
CA ASP A 444 -23.08 3.08 9.51
C ASP A 444 -24.42 3.79 9.75
N GLN A 445 -24.47 4.83 10.60
CA GLN A 445 -25.63 5.71 10.74
C GLN A 445 -25.93 6.44 9.41
N GLY A 446 -24.94 7.07 8.78
CA GLY A 446 -25.10 7.75 7.49
C GLY A 446 -25.54 6.78 6.37
N LEU A 447 -25.02 5.56 6.36
CA LEU A 447 -25.44 4.52 5.41
C LEU A 447 -26.86 3.97 5.68
N LYS A 448 -27.28 3.86 6.95
CA LYS A 448 -28.68 3.52 7.32
C LYS A 448 -29.64 4.65 6.94
N GLY A 449 -29.25 5.91 7.15
CA GLY A 449 -30.02 7.08 6.77
C GLY A 449 -30.17 7.23 5.25
N ILE A 450 -29.09 7.03 4.48
CA ILE A 450 -29.16 6.93 3.01
C ILE A 450 -30.18 5.88 2.58
N ALA A 451 -30.13 4.67 3.14
CA ALA A 451 -31.03 3.58 2.76
C ALA A 451 -32.51 3.80 3.12
N SER A 452 -32.81 4.69 4.08
CA SER A 452 -34.18 4.97 4.56
C SER A 452 -34.74 6.32 4.08
N THR A 453 -33.88 7.24 3.67
CA THR A 453 -34.21 8.65 3.40
C THR A 453 -33.78 9.01 1.97
N PRO A 454 -34.71 9.02 0.98
CA PRO A 454 -34.38 9.31 -0.41
C PRO A 454 -34.08 10.80 -0.61
N ILE A 455 -33.41 11.14 -1.72
CA ILE A 455 -32.93 12.50 -2.05
C ILE A 455 -34.03 13.58 -2.05
N THR A 456 -35.29 13.20 -2.26
CA THR A 456 -36.48 14.06 -2.21
C THR A 456 -37.03 14.31 -0.80
N SER A 457 -36.59 13.57 0.22
CA SER A 457 -37.08 13.69 1.59
C SER A 457 -36.39 14.85 2.31
N VAL A 458 -36.98 16.05 2.22
CA VAL A 458 -36.50 17.26 2.91
C VAL A 458 -36.97 17.24 4.37
N PRO A 459 -36.10 17.50 5.37
CA PRO A 459 -36.52 17.53 6.76
C PRO A 459 -37.59 18.61 7.04
N LYS A 460 -38.46 18.34 8.02
CA LYS A 460 -39.54 19.26 8.49
C LYS A 460 -40.38 19.87 7.36
N SER A 461 -40.87 19.04 6.43
CA SER A 461 -41.73 19.46 5.32
C SER A 461 -43.19 19.74 5.70
N GLU A 462 -43.60 19.45 6.93
CA GLU A 462 -45.01 19.52 7.40
C GLU A 462 -45.99 18.69 6.55
N GLY A 463 -45.50 17.73 5.76
CA GLY A 463 -46.30 16.93 4.83
C GLY A 463 -46.56 17.59 3.47
N ALA A 464 -45.90 18.72 3.17
CA ALA A 464 -45.94 19.34 1.85
C ALA A 464 -44.84 18.78 0.92
N ASP A 465 -45.13 18.74 -0.39
CA ASP A 465 -44.13 18.48 -1.42
C ASP A 465 -43.19 19.70 -1.56
N ILE A 466 -41.90 19.52 -1.26
CA ILE A 466 -40.90 20.60 -1.28
C ILE A 466 -40.12 20.56 -2.60
N PRO A 467 -40.19 21.59 -3.46
CA PRO A 467 -39.35 21.66 -4.66
C PRO A 467 -37.87 21.82 -4.30
N ILE A 468 -37.03 20.89 -4.77
CA ILE A 468 -35.59 20.91 -4.56
C ILE A 468 -34.83 21.22 -5.86
N ILE A 469 -33.69 21.89 -5.74
CA ILE A 469 -32.73 22.05 -6.85
C ILE A 469 -31.78 20.85 -6.99
N GLY A 470 -31.83 19.93 -6.02
CA GLY A 470 -30.89 18.83 -5.88
C GLY A 470 -30.74 18.36 -4.44
N GLY A 471 -29.79 17.44 -4.22
CA GLY A 471 -29.42 16.95 -2.90
C GLY A 471 -27.92 16.83 -2.69
N MET A 472 -27.51 16.91 -1.43
CA MET A 472 -26.12 16.95 -0.97
C MET A 472 -25.88 15.99 0.20
N VAL A 473 -25.01 15.01 0.00
CA VAL A 473 -24.45 14.16 1.06
C VAL A 473 -23.18 14.83 1.59
N ALA A 474 -22.91 14.76 2.91
CA ALA A 474 -21.83 15.51 3.53
C ALA A 474 -20.91 14.66 4.41
N ALA A 475 -19.60 14.89 4.25
CA ALA A 475 -18.55 14.36 5.09
C ALA A 475 -17.87 15.50 5.88
N TRP A 476 -17.84 15.34 7.20
CA TRP A 476 -17.46 16.37 8.17
C TRP A 476 -16.23 15.98 8.99
N ALA A 477 -15.51 16.97 9.50
CA ALA A 477 -14.27 16.77 10.23
C ALA A 477 -14.32 17.43 11.63
N ASP A 478 -15.42 17.21 12.38
CA ASP A 478 -15.59 17.66 13.78
C ASP A 478 -14.39 17.36 14.66
N GLU A 479 -13.76 16.20 14.41
CA GLU A 479 -12.51 15.75 15.00
C GLU A 479 -11.46 15.73 13.88
N PRO A 480 -10.80 16.88 13.59
CA PRO A 480 -9.95 16.99 12.41
C PRO A 480 -8.62 16.24 12.57
N SER A 481 -8.30 15.73 13.77
CA SER A 481 -7.21 14.77 13.97
C SER A 481 -7.51 13.38 13.39
N ALA A 482 -8.78 13.07 13.09
CA ALA A 482 -9.16 11.78 12.53
C ALA A 482 -8.53 11.53 11.15
N ARG A 483 -8.05 10.29 10.95
CA ARG A 483 -7.53 9.84 9.64
C ARG A 483 -8.63 9.91 8.58
N PHE A 484 -8.43 10.71 7.54
CA PHE A 484 -9.24 10.65 6.33
C PHE A 484 -9.11 9.26 5.68
N SER A 485 -10.25 8.65 5.35
CA SER A 485 -10.32 7.30 4.77
C SER A 485 -11.05 7.35 3.42
N PRO A 486 -10.32 7.44 2.29
CA PRO A 486 -10.91 7.54 0.95
C PRO A 486 -11.97 6.47 0.69
N SER A 487 -11.66 5.20 0.97
CA SER A 487 -12.58 4.06 0.79
C SER A 487 -13.90 4.19 1.56
N ARG A 488 -13.90 4.82 2.75
CA ARG A 488 -15.11 5.08 3.55
C ARG A 488 -15.96 6.21 2.97
N LEU A 489 -15.33 7.31 2.55
CA LEU A 489 -16.00 8.39 1.82
C LEU A 489 -16.62 7.88 0.51
N TYR A 490 -15.87 7.08 -0.25
CA TYR A 490 -16.34 6.52 -1.52
C TYR A 490 -17.46 5.48 -1.32
N LYS A 491 -17.46 4.74 -0.20
CA LYS A 491 -18.60 3.89 0.22
C LYS A 491 -19.86 4.73 0.45
N LEU A 492 -19.75 5.87 1.14
CA LEU A 492 -20.87 6.79 1.38
C LEU A 492 -21.39 7.39 0.06
N MET A 493 -20.51 8.01 -0.74
CA MET A 493 -20.84 8.62 -2.04
C MET A 493 -21.53 7.63 -2.97
N ARG A 494 -20.94 6.43 -3.14
CA ARG A 494 -21.49 5.38 -4.01
C ARG A 494 -22.87 4.95 -3.54
N ARG A 495 -23.08 4.75 -2.24
CA ARG A 495 -24.38 4.30 -1.71
C ARG A 495 -25.46 5.37 -1.80
N PHE A 496 -25.11 6.65 -1.68
CA PHE A 496 -26.04 7.75 -1.96
C PHE A 496 -26.46 7.77 -3.43
N ALA A 497 -25.52 7.57 -4.35
CA ALA A 497 -25.80 7.46 -5.79
C ALA A 497 -26.61 6.21 -6.16
N ASP A 498 -26.25 5.04 -5.63
CA ASP A 498 -26.94 3.75 -5.87
C ASP A 498 -28.39 3.78 -5.38
N GLN A 499 -28.65 4.36 -4.20
CA GLN A 499 -30.00 4.42 -3.61
C GLN A 499 -30.92 5.43 -4.33
N ASN A 500 -30.35 6.40 -5.05
CA ASN A 500 -31.08 7.46 -5.75
C ASN A 500 -30.81 7.42 -7.27
N ALA A 501 -30.56 6.22 -7.82
CA ALA A 501 -29.92 6.02 -9.12
C ALA A 501 -30.66 6.59 -10.35
N GLU A 502 -31.91 7.02 -10.24
CA GLU A 502 -32.62 7.75 -11.30
C GLU A 502 -32.20 9.22 -11.43
N TYR A 503 -31.63 9.81 -10.37
CA TYR A 503 -31.17 11.20 -10.35
C TYR A 503 -29.69 11.34 -10.75
N PHE A 504 -28.90 10.29 -10.57
CA PHE A 504 -27.47 10.28 -10.88
C PHE A 504 -27.23 9.85 -12.33
N ALA A 505 -26.28 10.47 -13.02
CA ALA A 505 -25.91 10.06 -14.38
C ALA A 505 -25.21 8.69 -14.38
N ALA A 506 -25.38 7.92 -15.46
CA ALA A 506 -24.63 6.69 -15.67
C ALA A 506 -23.16 6.97 -16.04
N ASN A 507 -22.31 5.96 -15.87
CA ASN A 507 -20.88 6.01 -16.12
C ASN A 507 -20.53 5.45 -17.51
N TYR A 508 -19.98 6.32 -18.36
CA TYR A 508 -19.50 6.01 -19.71
C TYR A 508 -17.96 6.00 -19.81
N GLN A 509 -17.21 6.20 -18.72
CA GLN A 509 -15.74 6.22 -18.76
C GLN A 509 -15.16 4.89 -19.26
N ASP A 510 -15.83 3.77 -18.93
CA ASP A 510 -15.43 2.44 -19.39
C ASP A 510 -15.87 2.15 -20.84
N VAL A 511 -16.90 2.85 -21.34
CA VAL A 511 -17.26 2.89 -22.78
C VAL A 511 -16.16 3.58 -23.58
N GLU A 512 -15.77 4.80 -23.19
CA GLU A 512 -14.72 5.57 -23.87
C GLU A 512 -13.39 4.79 -23.89
N LYS A 513 -13.05 4.15 -22.77
CA LYS A 513 -11.85 3.33 -22.62
C LYS A 513 -11.86 2.09 -23.52
N GLU A 514 -12.96 1.34 -23.58
CA GLU A 514 -13.03 0.12 -24.40
C GLU A 514 -13.12 0.45 -25.90
N LEU A 515 -13.80 1.53 -26.28
CA LEU A 515 -13.75 2.07 -27.64
C LEU A 515 -12.34 2.49 -28.05
N ALA A 516 -11.57 3.11 -27.15
CA ALA A 516 -10.16 3.47 -27.40
C ALA A 516 -9.22 2.25 -27.47
N ALA A 517 -9.64 1.08 -26.95
CA ALA A 517 -8.89 -0.16 -27.03
C ALA A 517 -9.11 -0.93 -28.35
N VAL A 518 -10.06 -0.51 -29.20
CA VAL A 518 -10.35 -1.15 -30.50
C VAL A 518 -9.17 -0.94 -31.47
N PRO A 519 -8.58 -2.00 -32.05
CA PRO A 519 -7.50 -1.85 -33.02
C PRO A 519 -7.95 -1.09 -34.28
N SER A 520 -7.14 -0.13 -34.74
CA SER A 520 -7.43 0.69 -35.92
C SER A 520 -7.19 -0.02 -37.26
N ASP A 521 -6.25 -0.97 -37.29
CA ASP A 521 -5.92 -1.80 -38.45
C ASP A 521 -6.46 -3.22 -38.24
N LEU A 522 -7.63 -3.48 -38.83
CA LEU A 522 -8.35 -4.75 -38.68
C LEU A 522 -8.27 -5.62 -39.94
N ALA A 523 -8.53 -5.04 -41.12
CA ALA A 523 -8.79 -5.78 -42.35
C ALA A 523 -7.58 -6.54 -42.92
N SER A 524 -6.36 -6.16 -42.54
CA SER A 524 -5.12 -6.86 -42.89
C SER A 524 -4.83 -8.07 -41.98
N LYS A 525 -5.45 -8.11 -40.79
CA LYS A 525 -5.04 -8.92 -39.64
C LYS A 525 -6.06 -9.95 -39.19
N TYR A 526 -7.36 -9.63 -39.29
CA TYR A 526 -8.43 -10.46 -38.72
C TYR A 526 -9.47 -10.89 -39.75
N THR A 527 -10.23 -11.93 -39.45
CA THR A 527 -11.26 -12.48 -40.35
C THR A 527 -12.45 -11.53 -40.49
N PRO A 528 -13.07 -11.42 -41.68
CA PRO A 528 -14.25 -10.58 -41.89
C PRO A 528 -15.39 -10.87 -40.89
N GLU A 529 -15.57 -12.14 -40.51
CA GLU A 529 -16.61 -12.59 -39.59
C GLU A 529 -16.37 -12.14 -38.14
N SER A 530 -15.13 -11.99 -37.71
CA SER A 530 -14.81 -11.47 -36.37
C SER A 530 -14.82 -9.93 -36.35
N ILE A 531 -14.34 -9.28 -37.42
CA ILE A 531 -14.47 -7.83 -37.61
C ILE A 531 -15.94 -7.40 -37.62
N ALA A 532 -16.83 -8.18 -38.25
CA ALA A 532 -18.26 -7.90 -38.28
C ALA A 532 -18.88 -7.86 -36.87
N ARG A 533 -18.60 -8.86 -36.01
CA ARG A 533 -19.07 -8.90 -34.62
C ARG A 533 -18.52 -7.74 -33.78
N LEU A 534 -17.24 -7.40 -33.98
CA LEU A 534 -16.63 -6.25 -33.33
C LEU A 534 -17.33 -4.94 -33.73
N LYS A 535 -17.65 -4.75 -35.01
CA LYS A 535 -18.38 -3.56 -35.47
C LYS A 535 -19.85 -3.54 -35.05
N GLU A 536 -20.49 -4.69 -34.92
CA GLU A 536 -21.82 -4.81 -34.31
C GLU A 536 -21.82 -4.34 -32.84
N ALA A 537 -20.86 -4.81 -32.03
CA ALA A 537 -20.73 -4.40 -30.64
C ALA A 537 -20.26 -2.94 -30.49
N GLU A 538 -19.36 -2.46 -31.35
CA GLU A 538 -18.90 -1.07 -31.38
C GLU A 538 -20.05 -0.10 -31.72
N ASN A 539 -20.94 -0.48 -32.64
CA ASN A 539 -22.15 0.29 -32.95
C ASN A 539 -23.14 0.23 -31.79
N ALA A 540 -23.40 -0.94 -31.19
CA ALA A 540 -24.31 -1.08 -30.06
C ALA A 540 -23.90 -0.23 -28.84
N VAL A 541 -22.60 -0.01 -28.63
CA VAL A 541 -22.06 0.92 -27.62
C VAL A 541 -22.22 2.39 -28.02
N LYS A 542 -22.11 2.73 -29.32
CA LYS A 542 -22.29 4.08 -29.85
C LYS A 542 -23.77 4.50 -30.00
N GLU A 543 -24.68 3.54 -30.06
CA GLU A 543 -26.13 3.73 -30.12
C GLU A 543 -26.79 3.82 -28.73
N LEU A 544 -26.01 3.68 -27.64
CA LEU A 544 -26.46 4.02 -26.29
C LEU A 544 -26.81 5.51 -26.22
N ASP A 545 -27.97 5.81 -25.62
CA ASP A 545 -28.34 7.17 -25.22
C ASP A 545 -27.25 7.75 -24.30
N SER A 546 -26.87 9.01 -24.49
CA SER A 546 -25.87 9.72 -23.69
C SER A 546 -26.40 10.28 -22.36
N HIS A 547 -27.69 10.14 -22.10
CA HIS A 547 -28.38 10.69 -20.92
C HIS A 547 -29.06 9.61 -20.08
N LEU A 548 -28.51 8.37 -20.06
CA LEU A 548 -29.00 7.35 -19.14
C LEU A 548 -28.67 7.70 -17.68
N SER A 549 -29.63 7.44 -16.79
CA SER A 549 -29.43 7.48 -15.35
C SER A 549 -28.73 6.22 -14.84
N ARG A 550 -28.10 6.30 -13.66
CA ARG A 550 -27.37 5.21 -13.00
C ARG A 550 -28.21 3.94 -12.79
N SER A 551 -29.54 4.06 -12.73
CA SER A 551 -30.48 2.93 -12.72
C SER A 551 -30.44 2.05 -13.99
N LYS A 552 -29.78 2.52 -15.06
CA LYS A 552 -29.55 1.83 -16.33
C LYS A 552 -28.10 1.40 -16.55
N GLN A 553 -27.23 1.49 -15.55
CA GLN A 553 -25.81 1.16 -15.68
C GLN A 553 -25.55 -0.26 -16.24
N GLU A 554 -26.38 -1.24 -15.87
CA GLU A 554 -26.26 -2.63 -16.35
C GLU A 554 -26.39 -2.73 -17.89
N GLU A 555 -27.16 -1.86 -18.54
CA GLU A 555 -27.31 -1.83 -20.00
C GLU A 555 -26.00 -1.36 -20.68
N ILE A 556 -25.30 -0.40 -20.05
CA ILE A 556 -23.98 0.08 -20.48
C ILE A 556 -22.91 -0.97 -20.22
N ASP A 557 -22.86 -1.52 -18.99
CA ASP A 557 -21.86 -2.50 -18.57
C ASP A 557 -21.93 -3.77 -19.44
N LEU A 558 -23.14 -4.21 -19.83
CA LEU A 558 -23.37 -5.32 -20.75
C LEU A 558 -22.92 -4.99 -22.19
N ALA A 559 -23.10 -3.76 -22.65
CA ALA A 559 -22.62 -3.32 -23.97
C ALA A 559 -21.08 -3.25 -24.01
N VAL A 560 -20.45 -2.70 -22.97
CA VAL A 560 -18.98 -2.70 -22.80
C VAL A 560 -18.44 -4.12 -22.73
N ALA A 561 -19.08 -5.02 -21.97
CA ALA A 561 -18.68 -6.42 -21.88
C ALA A 561 -18.73 -7.13 -23.26
N ARG A 562 -19.75 -6.87 -24.08
CA ARG A 562 -19.85 -7.40 -25.45
C ARG A 562 -18.81 -6.82 -26.40
N LEU A 563 -18.52 -5.52 -26.32
CA LEU A 563 -17.47 -4.88 -27.10
C LEU A 563 -16.10 -5.47 -26.76
N LYS A 564 -15.82 -5.61 -25.47
CA LYS A 564 -14.62 -6.28 -24.96
C LYS A 564 -14.52 -7.73 -25.43
N GLU A 565 -15.59 -8.51 -25.28
CA GLU A 565 -15.66 -9.90 -25.75
C GLU A 565 -15.40 -10.00 -27.26
N ALA A 566 -16.00 -9.13 -28.07
CA ALA A 566 -15.81 -9.12 -29.51
C ALA A 566 -14.41 -8.68 -29.94
N ARG A 567 -13.76 -7.78 -29.19
CA ARG A 567 -12.34 -7.40 -29.38
C ARG A 567 -11.41 -8.57 -29.02
N GLU A 568 -11.69 -9.26 -27.93
CA GLU A 568 -10.85 -10.37 -27.41
C GLU A 568 -11.03 -11.66 -28.22
N HIS A 569 -12.17 -11.82 -28.90
CA HIS A 569 -12.44 -12.89 -29.87
C HIS A 569 -12.22 -12.50 -31.34
N LEU A 570 -11.43 -11.46 -31.61
CA LEU A 570 -10.91 -11.16 -32.95
C LEU A 570 -10.06 -12.35 -33.45
N GLN A 571 -10.48 -12.97 -34.55
CA GLN A 571 -9.82 -14.16 -35.09
C GLN A 571 -8.79 -13.75 -36.14
N PRO A 572 -7.49 -14.06 -35.96
CA PRO A 572 -6.45 -13.65 -36.89
C PRO A 572 -6.52 -14.41 -38.22
N THR A 573 -6.01 -13.80 -39.29
CA THR A 573 -5.76 -14.50 -40.57
C THR A 573 -4.60 -15.49 -40.42
N PRO A 574 -4.49 -16.54 -41.26
CA PRO A 574 -3.40 -17.52 -41.14
C PRO A 574 -1.98 -16.95 -41.27
N ASP A 575 -1.82 -15.80 -41.94
CA ASP A 575 -0.53 -15.10 -42.03
C ASP A 575 -0.28 -14.17 -40.84
N TYR A 576 -1.32 -13.52 -40.29
CA TYR A 576 -1.17 -12.75 -39.05
C TYR A 576 -1.00 -13.66 -37.82
N GLN A 577 -1.59 -14.85 -37.80
CA GLN A 577 -1.34 -15.85 -36.76
C GLN A 577 0.15 -16.17 -36.65
N LYS A 578 0.89 -16.31 -37.77
CA LYS A 578 2.36 -16.52 -37.75
C LYS A 578 3.11 -15.35 -37.11
N VAL A 579 2.61 -14.11 -37.29
CA VAL A 579 3.18 -12.92 -36.66
C VAL A 579 2.89 -12.92 -35.16
N LEU A 580 1.68 -13.30 -34.75
CA LEU A 580 1.30 -13.46 -33.34
C LEU A 580 2.07 -14.61 -32.66
N ASP A 581 2.30 -15.73 -33.36
CA ASP A 581 3.08 -16.88 -32.86
C ASP A 581 4.55 -16.47 -32.65
N ALA A 582 5.15 -15.78 -33.63
CA ALA A 582 6.51 -15.26 -33.51
C ALA A 582 6.63 -14.13 -32.46
N GLN A 583 5.58 -13.34 -32.25
CA GLN A 583 5.51 -12.39 -31.14
C GLN A 583 5.41 -13.13 -29.80
N ALA A 584 4.60 -14.18 -29.68
CA ALA A 584 4.47 -14.98 -28.47
C ALA A 584 5.77 -15.73 -28.11
N GLU A 585 6.54 -16.25 -29.08
CA GLU A 585 7.88 -16.77 -28.83
C GLU A 585 8.80 -15.68 -28.22
N ARG A 586 8.76 -14.46 -28.76
CA ARG A 586 9.54 -13.32 -28.24
C ARG A 586 9.07 -12.85 -26.87
N GLU A 587 7.77 -12.84 -26.60
CA GLU A 587 7.21 -12.46 -25.29
C GLU A 587 7.62 -13.46 -24.20
N LYS A 588 7.68 -14.76 -24.50
CA LYS A 588 8.25 -15.77 -23.58
C LYS A 588 9.73 -15.52 -23.29
N LEU A 589 10.52 -15.20 -24.32
CA LEU A 589 11.95 -14.90 -24.17
C LEU A 589 12.22 -13.56 -23.48
N ALA A 590 11.31 -12.59 -23.60
CA ALA A 590 11.37 -11.30 -22.92
C ALA A 590 11.01 -11.37 -21.42
N LYS A 591 10.31 -12.43 -20.97
CA LYS A 591 10.07 -12.65 -19.52
C LYS A 591 11.38 -12.84 -18.76
N SER A 592 11.43 -12.40 -17.50
CA SER A 592 12.56 -12.68 -16.61
C SER A 592 12.64 -14.17 -16.24
N LYS A 593 13.85 -14.73 -16.22
CA LYS A 593 14.19 -16.04 -15.68
C LYS A 593 15.25 -15.81 -14.62
N VAL A 594 14.89 -15.97 -13.36
CA VAL A 594 15.71 -15.51 -12.23
C VAL A 594 16.18 -16.67 -11.36
N ILE A 595 17.45 -16.64 -10.96
CA ILE A 595 18.00 -17.48 -9.89
C ILE A 595 18.18 -16.60 -8.66
N SER A 596 17.57 -16.96 -7.53
CA SER A 596 17.73 -16.26 -6.25
C SER A 596 18.70 -16.99 -5.34
N ILE A 597 19.66 -16.26 -4.76
CA ILE A 597 20.65 -16.76 -3.80
C ILE A 597 20.55 -15.97 -2.49
N ASP A 598 20.32 -16.68 -1.39
CA ASP A 598 20.35 -16.17 -0.01
C ASP A 598 21.79 -15.96 0.49
N ALA A 599 22.42 -14.89 0.02
CA ALA A 599 23.73 -14.43 0.48
C ALA A 599 23.65 -13.46 1.67
N GLY A 600 22.48 -13.34 2.33
CA GLY A 600 22.30 -12.59 3.58
C GLY A 600 22.53 -13.49 4.79
N ARG A 601 21.86 -14.65 4.84
CA ARG A 601 22.07 -15.62 5.93
C ARG A 601 23.46 -16.23 5.88
N LYS A 602 23.87 -16.70 4.70
CA LYS A 602 25.15 -17.36 4.42
C LYS A 602 26.10 -16.45 3.64
N TYR A 603 27.40 -16.52 3.91
CA TYR A 603 28.38 -15.85 3.06
C TYR A 603 28.66 -16.64 1.77
N PHE A 604 28.69 -15.93 0.64
CA PHE A 604 29.15 -16.43 -0.66
C PHE A 604 30.30 -15.56 -1.14
N SER A 605 31.38 -16.17 -1.60
CA SER A 605 32.51 -15.46 -2.22
C SER A 605 32.15 -14.95 -3.62
N LEU A 606 32.81 -13.87 -4.03
CA LEU A 606 32.70 -13.29 -5.38
C LEU A 606 32.82 -14.36 -6.49
N ASP A 607 33.75 -15.31 -6.37
CA ASP A 607 33.96 -16.33 -7.40
C ASP A 607 32.88 -17.41 -7.43
N GLN A 608 32.23 -17.73 -6.31
CA GLN A 608 31.02 -18.58 -6.32
C GLN A 608 29.88 -17.87 -7.04
N LEU A 609 29.67 -16.58 -6.77
CA LEU A 609 28.63 -15.78 -7.43
C LEU A 609 28.90 -15.60 -8.93
N LYS A 610 30.17 -15.42 -9.34
CA LYS A 610 30.59 -15.45 -10.76
C LYS A 610 30.26 -16.79 -11.44
N ARG A 611 30.56 -17.94 -10.80
CA ARG A 611 30.22 -19.26 -11.38
C ARG A 611 28.70 -19.49 -11.47
N ILE A 612 27.92 -18.96 -10.53
CA ILE A 612 26.45 -18.95 -10.62
C ILE A 612 25.97 -18.08 -11.81
N ILE A 613 26.59 -16.91 -12.05
CA ILE A 613 26.33 -16.07 -13.23
C ILE A 613 26.70 -16.79 -14.53
N ASP A 614 27.84 -17.48 -14.56
CA ASP A 614 28.26 -18.28 -15.72
C ASP A 614 27.25 -19.38 -16.05
N LYS A 615 26.79 -20.12 -15.03
CA LYS A 615 25.77 -21.16 -15.22
C LYS A 615 24.41 -20.56 -15.58
N ALA A 616 24.05 -19.40 -15.04
CA ALA A 616 22.85 -18.66 -15.41
C ALA A 616 22.88 -18.27 -16.90
N SER A 617 24.01 -17.74 -17.38
CA SER A 617 24.23 -17.35 -18.79
C SER A 617 24.22 -18.56 -19.73
N GLU A 618 24.89 -19.66 -19.36
CA GLU A 618 24.91 -20.93 -20.12
C GLU A 618 23.51 -21.55 -20.26
N LEU A 619 22.67 -21.41 -19.23
CA LEU A 619 21.31 -21.97 -19.21
C LEU A 619 20.24 -21.03 -19.80
N GLY A 620 20.57 -19.77 -20.08
CA GLY A 620 19.63 -18.80 -20.66
C GLY A 620 18.72 -18.08 -19.65
N TYR A 621 19.16 -17.97 -18.39
CA TYR A 621 18.56 -17.07 -17.38
C TYR A 621 18.76 -15.60 -17.81
N SER A 622 17.98 -14.68 -17.23
CA SER A 622 18.13 -13.24 -17.43
C SER A 622 18.75 -12.52 -16.25
N ASP A 623 18.50 -12.97 -15.01
CA ASP A 623 18.88 -12.22 -13.81
C ASP A 623 19.36 -13.13 -12.66
N LEU A 624 20.29 -12.61 -11.86
CA LEU A 624 20.62 -13.10 -10.52
C LEU A 624 19.92 -12.21 -9.49
N HIS A 625 19.02 -12.77 -8.70
CA HIS A 625 18.52 -12.14 -7.48
C HIS A 625 19.45 -12.49 -6.31
N LEU A 626 19.95 -11.47 -5.61
CA LEU A 626 20.97 -11.64 -4.59
C LEU A 626 20.52 -10.95 -3.31
N LEU A 627 20.07 -11.73 -2.33
CA LEU A 627 19.81 -11.20 -1.00
C LEU A 627 21.14 -10.90 -0.32
N VAL A 628 21.36 -9.65 0.07
CA VAL A 628 22.57 -9.21 0.80
C VAL A 628 22.26 -8.71 2.20
N GLY A 629 21.01 -8.28 2.46
CA GLY A 629 20.44 -8.16 3.79
C GLY A 629 19.26 -9.11 3.93
N ASN A 630 19.42 -10.17 4.72
CA ASN A 630 18.39 -11.17 4.99
C ASN A 630 18.82 -12.00 6.22
N ASP A 631 18.22 -11.70 7.36
CA ASP A 631 18.71 -11.92 8.74
C ASP A 631 20.12 -11.31 8.97
N GLY A 632 21.14 -11.89 8.33
CA GLY A 632 22.49 -11.36 8.24
C GLY A 632 22.63 -10.27 7.18
N MET A 633 23.58 -9.34 7.37
CA MET A 633 23.84 -8.24 6.45
C MET A 633 25.28 -8.30 5.90
N ARG A 634 25.40 -8.72 4.64
CA ARG A 634 26.65 -9.21 4.02
C ARG A 634 27.10 -8.39 2.80
N PHE A 635 26.79 -7.10 2.77
CA PHE A 635 27.34 -6.16 1.79
C PHE A 635 27.72 -4.84 2.47
N MET A 636 28.94 -4.34 2.24
CA MET A 636 29.47 -3.10 2.82
C MET A 636 29.87 -2.11 1.72
N LEU A 637 29.36 -0.88 1.78
CA LEU A 637 29.80 0.23 0.92
C LEU A 637 31.14 0.82 1.40
N ASP A 638 31.82 1.56 0.52
CA ASP A 638 33.07 2.24 0.86
C ASP A 638 32.83 3.40 1.83
N ASP A 639 31.71 4.12 1.70
CA ASP A 639 31.17 5.02 2.74
C ASP A 639 29.87 4.46 3.33
N MET A 640 29.90 4.17 4.63
CA MET A 640 28.74 3.71 5.40
C MET A 640 28.19 4.76 6.36
N THR A 641 28.59 6.04 6.23
CA THR A 641 28.11 7.13 7.11
C THR A 641 26.59 7.27 6.98
N VAL A 642 25.84 7.29 8.08
CA VAL A 642 24.37 7.44 8.05
C VAL A 642 23.98 8.74 8.74
N GLU A 643 23.09 9.52 8.12
CA GLU A 643 22.45 10.69 8.73
C GLU A 643 20.99 10.38 9.02
N ALA A 644 20.62 10.32 10.30
CA ALA A 644 19.28 10.03 10.77
C ALA A 644 19.07 10.63 12.17
N ASN A 645 17.84 10.95 12.55
CA ASN A 645 17.51 11.37 13.93
C ASN A 645 18.25 12.63 14.42
N GLY A 646 18.69 13.50 13.50
CA GLY A 646 19.54 14.67 13.80
C GLY A 646 20.97 14.31 14.22
N LYS A 647 21.41 13.07 13.96
CA LYS A 647 22.74 12.52 14.27
C LYS A 647 23.42 12.06 12.98
N THR A 648 24.74 12.15 12.96
CA THR A 648 25.59 11.50 11.94
C THR A 648 26.33 10.34 12.61
N TYR A 649 26.06 9.12 12.15
CA TYR A 649 26.78 7.91 12.53
C TYR A 649 27.91 7.71 11.53
N THR A 650 29.17 7.59 11.94
CA THR A 650 30.29 7.57 10.99
C THR A 650 30.41 6.23 10.27
N SER A 651 30.99 6.24 9.06
CA SER A 651 31.23 5.02 8.26
C SER A 651 31.81 3.86 9.07
N ASP A 652 32.82 4.13 9.91
CA ASP A 652 33.55 3.07 10.60
C ASP A 652 32.73 2.51 11.78
N GLU A 653 32.02 3.37 12.53
CA GLU A 653 31.06 2.94 13.55
C GLU A 653 29.96 2.06 12.95
N VAL A 654 29.39 2.45 11.80
CA VAL A 654 28.33 1.70 11.12
C VAL A 654 28.87 0.36 10.57
N LYS A 655 30.09 0.32 10.02
CA LYS A 655 30.74 -0.92 9.57
C LYS A 655 31.02 -1.87 10.74
N GLU A 656 31.58 -1.39 11.85
CA GLU A 656 31.81 -2.21 13.05
C GLU A 656 30.51 -2.72 13.67
N ALA A 657 29.46 -1.88 13.67
CA ALA A 657 28.15 -2.24 14.18
C ALA A 657 27.50 -3.37 13.35
N ILE A 658 27.43 -3.22 12.02
CA ILE A 658 26.80 -4.21 11.14
C ILE A 658 27.65 -5.49 11.05
N LEU A 659 28.98 -5.40 10.97
CA LEU A 659 29.86 -6.58 11.03
C LEU A 659 29.61 -7.41 12.29
N ALA A 660 29.48 -6.75 13.44
CA ALA A 660 29.21 -7.42 14.70
C ALA A 660 27.78 -7.98 14.78
N GLY A 661 26.78 -7.31 14.19
CA GLY A 661 25.42 -7.84 14.06
C GLY A 661 25.34 -9.08 13.16
N THR A 662 25.97 -9.04 11.99
CA THR A 662 26.05 -10.19 11.07
C THR A 662 26.76 -11.39 11.70
N LYS A 663 27.80 -11.16 12.52
CA LYS A 663 28.44 -12.22 13.32
C LYS A 663 27.56 -12.73 14.48
N ALA A 664 26.76 -11.85 15.10
CA ALA A 664 25.84 -12.24 16.17
C ALA A 664 24.68 -13.12 15.67
N TYR A 665 24.24 -12.91 14.42
CA TYR A 665 23.40 -13.85 13.70
C TYR A 665 24.18 -15.14 13.33
N TYR A 666 25.22 -15.02 12.49
CA TYR A 666 26.07 -16.13 12.11
C TYR A 666 27.46 -15.67 11.63
N ASP A 667 28.47 -15.88 12.47
CA ASP A 667 29.90 -15.74 12.14
C ASP A 667 30.34 -16.88 11.20
N ASP A 668 30.01 -16.72 9.91
CA ASP A 668 30.31 -17.69 8.86
C ASP A 668 31.83 -17.81 8.64
N PRO A 669 32.44 -18.99 8.83
CA PRO A 669 33.89 -19.16 8.70
C PRO A 669 34.41 -18.97 7.26
N ASN A 670 33.52 -18.90 6.27
CA ASN A 670 33.88 -18.67 4.86
C ASN A 670 34.05 -17.18 4.52
N GLY A 671 33.52 -16.26 5.35
CA GLY A 671 33.59 -14.81 5.13
C GLY A 671 32.45 -14.05 5.79
N ASN A 672 32.51 -12.72 5.77
CA ASN A 672 31.57 -11.88 6.53
C ASN A 672 30.59 -11.14 5.61
N ALA A 673 31.12 -10.26 4.77
CA ALA A 673 30.39 -9.41 3.82
C ALA A 673 31.22 -9.16 2.57
N LEU A 674 30.56 -8.98 1.42
CA LEU A 674 31.18 -8.46 0.19
C LEU A 674 31.48 -6.97 0.35
N SER A 675 32.59 -6.52 -0.22
CA SER A 675 32.92 -5.10 -0.37
C SER A 675 32.23 -4.46 -1.58
N GLN A 676 32.15 -3.13 -1.60
CA GLN A 676 31.66 -2.35 -2.74
C GLN A 676 32.37 -2.72 -4.04
N LYS A 677 33.71 -2.86 -4.00
CA LYS A 677 34.52 -3.25 -5.15
C LYS A 677 34.15 -4.63 -5.69
N GLU A 678 33.92 -5.61 -4.83
CA GLU A 678 33.50 -6.96 -5.26
C GLU A 678 32.09 -6.93 -5.87
N MET A 679 31.19 -6.09 -5.37
CA MET A 679 29.86 -5.91 -5.95
C MET A 679 29.90 -5.17 -7.30
N ASP A 680 30.73 -4.14 -7.44
CA ASP A 680 30.98 -3.45 -8.72
C ASP A 680 31.55 -4.43 -9.76
N GLU A 681 32.49 -5.30 -9.36
CA GLU A 681 33.04 -6.36 -10.21
C GLU A 681 31.99 -7.42 -10.57
N LEU A 682 31.14 -7.83 -9.62
CA LEU A 682 30.05 -8.78 -9.84
C LEU A 682 29.01 -8.23 -10.84
N ILE A 683 28.59 -6.97 -10.68
CA ILE A 683 27.67 -6.28 -11.59
C ILE A 683 28.25 -6.16 -12.99
N ALA A 684 29.55 -5.79 -13.10
CA ALA A 684 30.24 -5.73 -14.38
C ALA A 684 30.34 -7.12 -15.06
N TYR A 685 30.63 -8.17 -14.29
CA TYR A 685 30.70 -9.55 -14.79
C TYR A 685 29.34 -10.06 -15.27
N ALA A 686 28.29 -9.86 -14.47
CA ALA A 686 26.90 -10.18 -14.83
C ALA A 686 26.52 -9.51 -16.15
N LYS A 687 26.72 -8.20 -16.25
CA LYS A 687 26.42 -7.40 -17.46
C LYS A 687 27.19 -7.89 -18.69
N GLY A 688 28.47 -8.26 -18.55
CA GLY A 688 29.27 -8.85 -19.62
C GLY A 688 28.73 -10.21 -20.12
N LYS A 689 28.14 -10.99 -19.21
CA LYS A 689 27.50 -12.29 -19.49
C LYS A 689 26.03 -12.16 -19.92
N GLY A 690 25.48 -10.94 -19.99
CA GLY A 690 24.09 -10.66 -20.34
C GLY A 690 23.08 -10.92 -19.21
N ILE A 691 23.55 -10.99 -17.96
CA ILE A 691 22.77 -11.24 -16.75
C ILE A 691 22.57 -9.92 -15.98
N GLY A 692 21.34 -9.64 -15.57
CA GLY A 692 21.01 -8.56 -14.63
C GLY A 692 21.28 -8.96 -13.18
N LEU A 693 21.43 -7.97 -12.29
CA LEU A 693 21.46 -8.18 -10.84
C LEU A 693 20.23 -7.53 -10.21
N ILE A 694 19.55 -8.26 -9.32
CA ILE A 694 18.45 -7.76 -8.50
C ILE A 694 18.85 -7.90 -7.03
N PRO A 695 19.43 -6.86 -6.41
CA PRO A 695 19.78 -6.89 -4.99
C PRO A 695 18.53 -6.92 -4.11
N ALA A 696 18.62 -7.62 -2.97
CA ALA A 696 17.62 -7.57 -1.92
C ALA A 696 18.20 -7.19 -0.55
N LEU A 697 17.45 -6.36 0.18
CA LEU A 697 17.82 -5.86 1.50
C LEU A 697 16.56 -5.78 2.36
N ASN A 698 16.35 -6.80 3.19
CA ASN A 698 15.07 -7.06 3.83
C ASN A 698 14.81 -6.13 5.03
N SER A 699 13.57 -5.68 5.15
CA SER A 699 13.00 -4.98 6.31
C SER A 699 11.47 -4.93 6.16
N PRO A 700 10.66 -4.74 7.23
CA PRO A 700 11.06 -4.63 8.62
C PRO A 700 11.30 -5.99 9.30
N GLY A 701 11.00 -7.11 8.65
CA GLY A 701 11.42 -8.45 9.08
C GLY A 701 12.84 -8.80 8.57
N HIS A 702 13.34 -9.97 8.96
CA HIS A 702 14.60 -10.56 8.48
C HIS A 702 15.81 -9.60 8.49
N MET A 703 16.03 -8.92 9.61
CA MET A 703 17.06 -7.88 9.76
C MET A 703 17.83 -7.94 11.09
N ASP A 704 18.02 -9.13 11.68
CA ASP A 704 18.77 -9.40 12.92
C ASP A 704 20.08 -8.62 13.04
N ALA A 705 20.89 -8.63 11.97
CA ALA A 705 22.17 -7.94 11.94
C ALA A 705 22.03 -6.41 12.05
N LEU A 706 20.96 -5.83 11.50
CA LEU A 706 20.69 -4.40 11.57
C LEU A 706 20.12 -4.00 12.94
N LEU A 707 19.36 -4.88 13.58
CA LEU A 707 18.84 -4.66 14.94
C LEU A 707 19.99 -4.61 15.96
N VAL A 708 20.90 -5.60 15.93
CA VAL A 708 22.11 -5.60 16.78
C VAL A 708 23.07 -4.46 16.42
N ALA A 709 23.12 -4.03 15.15
CA ALA A 709 23.89 -2.85 14.76
C ALA A 709 23.31 -1.56 15.35
N MET A 710 21.99 -1.39 15.32
CA MET A 710 21.31 -0.22 15.89
C MET A 710 21.55 -0.11 17.41
N GLU A 711 21.46 -1.22 18.15
CA GLU A 711 21.82 -1.26 19.58
C GLU A 711 23.27 -0.81 19.84
N LYS A 712 24.21 -1.27 19.00
CA LYS A 712 25.63 -0.89 19.07
C LYS A 712 25.88 0.58 18.74
N LEU A 713 25.07 1.17 17.86
CA LEU A 713 25.04 2.60 17.54
C LEU A 713 24.25 3.43 18.57
N GLY A 714 23.77 2.80 19.65
CA GLY A 714 23.09 3.45 20.77
C GLY A 714 21.59 3.69 20.57
N ILE A 715 21.00 3.25 19.46
CA ILE A 715 19.55 3.27 19.24
C ILE A 715 18.93 2.18 20.13
N GLN A 716 18.06 2.57 21.06
CA GLN A 716 17.54 1.66 22.08
C GLN A 716 16.31 0.90 21.57
N ASN A 717 16.21 -0.38 21.94
CA ASN A 717 15.08 -1.28 21.68
C ASN A 717 14.55 -1.20 20.23
N PRO A 718 15.38 -1.42 19.19
CA PRO A 718 14.92 -1.37 17.80
C PRO A 718 13.98 -2.54 17.44
N GLN A 719 13.88 -3.59 18.26
CA GLN A 719 13.13 -4.81 17.94
C GLN A 719 11.65 -4.72 18.32
N ALA A 720 10.78 -5.30 17.49
CA ALA A 720 9.37 -5.50 17.79
C ALA A 720 9.17 -6.42 19.01
N TYR A 721 8.13 -6.18 19.80
CA TYR A 721 7.77 -7.00 20.97
C TYR A 721 6.32 -7.47 20.89
N PHE A 722 6.11 -8.78 20.96
CA PHE A 722 4.78 -9.40 20.95
C PHE A 722 4.67 -10.48 22.04
N ASP A 723 4.67 -11.78 21.70
CA ASP A 723 4.73 -12.86 22.70
C ASP A 723 6.13 -12.91 23.36
N THR A 724 7.15 -12.50 22.61
CA THR A 724 8.54 -12.29 23.02
C THR A 724 9.10 -11.02 22.36
N LEU A 725 10.31 -10.60 22.77
CA LEU A 725 11.11 -9.67 21.99
C LEU A 725 11.61 -10.39 20.74
N SER A 726 11.31 -9.85 19.55
CA SER A 726 11.82 -10.37 18.28
C SER A 726 13.34 -10.19 18.18
N LYS A 727 13.98 -11.07 17.43
CA LYS A 727 15.36 -10.94 16.97
C LYS A 727 15.44 -10.54 15.51
N THR A 728 14.40 -10.83 14.72
CA THR A 728 14.40 -10.65 13.27
C THR A 728 13.80 -9.31 12.84
N THR A 729 12.93 -8.71 13.66
CA THR A 729 11.98 -7.69 13.20
C THR A 729 12.06 -6.36 13.94
N LEU A 730 12.07 -5.26 13.18
CA LEU A 730 12.03 -3.87 13.60
C LEU A 730 10.67 -3.48 14.20
N ASP A 731 10.68 -2.74 15.31
CA ASP A 731 9.49 -2.09 15.86
C ASP A 731 9.00 -0.96 14.94
N LEU A 732 7.76 -1.08 14.49
CA LEU A 732 7.08 -0.06 13.67
C LEU A 732 6.61 1.16 14.47
N GLU A 733 6.75 1.18 15.79
CA GLU A 733 6.52 2.37 16.63
C GLU A 733 7.82 3.13 16.97
N ASN A 734 8.98 2.49 16.92
CA ASN A 734 10.29 3.09 17.15
C ASN A 734 10.74 3.99 15.97
N GLU A 735 10.42 5.28 16.03
CA GLU A 735 10.81 6.26 15.00
C GLU A 735 12.33 6.41 14.84
N GLU A 736 13.13 6.21 15.90
CA GLU A 736 14.59 6.34 15.83
C GLU A 736 15.19 5.20 14.97
N ALA A 737 14.75 3.96 15.24
CA ALA A 737 15.17 2.77 14.51
C ALA A 737 14.62 2.74 13.08
N LYS A 738 13.35 3.14 12.86
CA LYS A 738 12.78 3.27 11.50
C LYS A 738 13.54 4.30 10.66
N SER A 739 13.86 5.46 11.22
CA SER A 739 14.55 6.53 10.49
C SER A 739 15.97 6.12 10.11
N PHE A 740 16.71 5.47 11.03
CA PHE A 740 18.02 4.90 10.73
C PHE A 740 17.93 3.82 9.64
N THR A 741 16.97 2.89 9.74
CA THR A 741 16.78 1.80 8.77
C THR A 741 16.45 2.34 7.38
N LYS A 742 15.57 3.34 7.27
CA LYS A 742 15.27 4.01 5.99
C LYS A 742 16.48 4.76 5.42
N ALA A 743 17.23 5.50 6.23
CA ALA A 743 18.44 6.19 5.77
C ALA A 743 19.52 5.21 5.27
N LEU A 744 19.69 4.07 5.96
CA LEU A 744 20.60 3.00 5.56
C LEU A 744 20.17 2.34 4.24
N ILE A 745 18.90 1.94 4.11
CA ILE A 745 18.35 1.37 2.86
C ILE A 745 18.45 2.39 1.72
N GLY A 746 18.18 3.67 1.98
CA GLY A 746 18.35 4.77 1.03
C GLY A 746 19.75 4.80 0.43
N LYS A 747 20.80 4.66 1.25
CA LYS A 747 22.19 4.61 0.75
C LYS A 747 22.50 3.38 -0.11
N TYR A 748 21.92 2.22 0.18
CA TYR A 748 22.05 1.07 -0.72
C TYR A 748 21.31 1.30 -2.04
N MET A 749 20.11 1.90 -2.01
CA MET A 749 19.40 2.31 -3.22
C MET A 749 20.20 3.36 -4.02
N ASP A 750 20.83 4.34 -3.36
CA ASP A 750 21.73 5.33 -3.99
C ASP A 750 22.92 4.65 -4.69
N TYR A 751 23.50 3.60 -4.08
CA TYR A 751 24.56 2.81 -4.70
C TYR A 751 24.06 2.00 -5.91
N PHE A 752 22.89 1.36 -5.85
CA PHE A 752 22.38 0.52 -6.94
C PHE A 752 21.71 1.30 -8.07
N ALA A 753 21.30 2.57 -7.84
CA ALA A 753 20.74 3.45 -8.86
C ALA A 753 21.63 3.53 -10.11
N GLY A 754 21.06 3.26 -11.29
CA GLY A 754 21.79 3.21 -12.56
C GLY A 754 22.75 2.03 -12.75
N LYS A 755 22.98 1.20 -11.71
CA LYS A 755 23.69 -0.08 -11.82
C LYS A 755 22.73 -1.25 -12.04
N THR A 756 21.56 -1.23 -11.41
CA THR A 756 20.50 -2.24 -11.55
C THR A 756 19.16 -1.60 -11.91
N ASN A 757 18.20 -2.42 -12.36
CA ASN A 757 16.87 -1.95 -12.75
C ASN A 757 15.83 -2.09 -11.61
N ILE A 758 16.00 -3.10 -10.75
CA ILE A 758 15.06 -3.49 -9.69
C ILE A 758 15.82 -3.49 -8.36
N PHE A 759 15.14 -3.13 -7.27
CA PHE A 759 15.63 -3.28 -5.90
C PHE A 759 14.53 -3.96 -5.05
N ASN A 760 14.85 -5.07 -4.40
CA ASN A 760 13.92 -5.77 -3.52
C ASN A 760 14.11 -5.33 -2.07
N TYR A 761 13.07 -4.79 -1.44
CA TYR A 761 13.10 -4.39 -0.02
C TYR A 761 12.40 -5.40 0.91
N GLY A 762 12.01 -6.57 0.39
CA GLY A 762 11.58 -7.73 1.16
C GLY A 762 10.16 -7.63 1.72
N THR A 763 10.03 -7.33 3.01
CA THR A 763 8.77 -7.22 3.80
C THR A 763 8.02 -8.52 4.07
N ASP A 764 8.63 -9.68 3.84
CA ASP A 764 8.15 -11.01 4.21
C ASP A 764 8.22 -11.28 5.73
N GLU A 765 7.43 -12.26 6.16
CA GLU A 765 7.42 -12.90 7.50
C GLU A 765 7.63 -12.01 8.74
N TYR A 766 7.08 -10.80 8.74
CA TYR A 766 7.17 -9.84 9.85
C TYR A 766 6.92 -10.50 11.22
N ALA A 767 7.87 -10.37 12.15
CA ALA A 767 7.84 -10.88 13.51
C ALA A 767 7.47 -12.38 13.64
N ASN A 768 7.81 -13.21 12.65
CA ASN A 768 7.54 -14.65 12.66
C ASN A 768 8.04 -15.36 13.93
N ASP A 769 9.23 -15.00 14.42
CA ASP A 769 9.87 -15.54 15.62
C ASP A 769 9.13 -15.17 16.92
N ALA A 770 8.56 -13.97 17.00
CA ALA A 770 7.90 -13.41 18.18
C ALA A 770 6.36 -13.59 18.18
N THR A 771 5.80 -14.23 17.16
CA THR A 771 4.34 -14.41 16.97
C THR A 771 3.94 -15.80 16.49
N ASN A 772 4.85 -16.79 16.53
CA ASN A 772 4.63 -18.14 15.99
C ASN A 772 4.14 -18.12 14.51
N ALA A 773 4.80 -17.28 13.70
CA ALA A 773 4.44 -16.99 12.30
C ALA A 773 3.01 -16.47 12.09
N GLN A 774 2.56 -15.54 12.95
CA GLN A 774 1.24 -14.89 12.87
C GLN A 774 1.32 -13.35 12.79
N GLY A 775 2.48 -12.79 12.43
CA GLY A 775 2.75 -11.35 12.53
C GLY A 775 1.75 -10.42 11.84
N TRP A 776 1.21 -10.78 10.69
CA TRP A 776 0.16 -9.99 10.02
C TRP A 776 -1.15 -9.93 10.81
N TYR A 777 -1.51 -11.02 11.49
CA TYR A 777 -2.63 -11.04 12.42
C TYR A 777 -2.33 -10.17 13.64
N TYR A 778 -1.11 -10.25 14.21
CA TYR A 778 -0.68 -9.38 15.31
C TYR A 778 -0.69 -7.90 14.92
N LEU A 779 -0.21 -7.55 13.73
CA LEU A 779 -0.26 -6.19 13.18
C LEU A 779 -1.70 -5.68 13.00
N LYS A 780 -2.66 -6.53 12.61
CA LYS A 780 -4.08 -6.13 12.59
C LYS A 780 -4.69 -6.06 14.00
N TYR A 781 -4.33 -6.97 14.90
CA TYR A 781 -4.81 -7.01 16.29
C TYR A 781 -4.38 -5.78 17.11
N TYR A 782 -3.11 -5.37 16.99
CA TYR A 782 -2.56 -4.16 17.63
C TYR A 782 -2.75 -2.88 16.80
N ASN A 783 -3.50 -2.92 15.68
CA ASN A 783 -3.76 -1.79 14.78
C ASN A 783 -2.48 -1.13 14.17
N LEU A 784 -1.38 -1.89 14.12
CA LEU A 784 -0.09 -1.48 13.55
C LEU A 784 0.03 -1.75 12.03
N TYR A 785 -0.89 -2.50 11.43
CA TYR A 785 -0.88 -2.83 10.00
C TYR A 785 -0.91 -1.58 9.08
N GLY A 786 -1.51 -0.48 9.54
CA GLY A 786 -1.42 0.82 8.86
C GLY A 786 0.01 1.38 8.83
N LYS A 787 0.74 1.30 9.95
CA LYS A 787 2.15 1.71 10.06
C LYS A 787 3.07 0.84 9.20
N PHE A 788 2.76 -0.46 9.07
CA PHE A 788 3.46 -1.35 8.15
C PHE A 788 3.30 -0.90 6.70
N ALA A 789 2.08 -0.60 6.25
CA ALA A 789 1.85 -0.11 4.89
C ALA A 789 2.54 1.25 4.65
N GLU A 790 2.52 2.16 5.62
CA GLU A 790 3.24 3.44 5.56
C GLU A 790 4.77 3.24 5.47
N TYR A 791 5.31 2.24 6.15
CA TYR A 791 6.72 1.83 6.01
C TYR A 791 7.00 1.28 4.60
N ALA A 792 6.26 0.26 4.16
CA ALA A 792 6.45 -0.39 2.85
C ALA A 792 6.26 0.57 1.66
N ASN A 793 5.23 1.43 1.71
CA ASN A 793 4.97 2.45 0.68
C ASN A 793 6.10 3.50 0.64
N SER A 794 6.70 3.87 1.77
CA SER A 794 7.84 4.79 1.77
C SER A 794 9.10 4.19 1.16
N LEU A 795 9.35 2.89 1.33
CA LEU A 795 10.45 2.20 0.63
C LEU A 795 10.18 2.08 -0.88
N ALA A 796 8.92 1.85 -1.28
CA ALA A 796 8.51 1.88 -2.69
C ALA A 796 8.73 3.27 -3.33
N ALA A 797 8.40 4.35 -2.62
CA ALA A 797 8.66 5.72 -3.06
C ALA A 797 10.17 6.00 -3.19
N MET A 798 10.96 5.69 -2.15
CA MET A 798 12.42 5.87 -2.14
C MET A 798 13.13 5.16 -3.31
N ALA A 799 12.66 3.98 -3.73
CA ALA A 799 13.16 3.28 -4.90
C ALA A 799 12.82 4.02 -6.21
N LYS A 800 11.55 4.42 -6.39
CA LYS A 800 11.07 5.12 -7.60
C LYS A 800 11.75 6.48 -7.79
N GLU A 801 11.95 7.23 -6.71
CA GLU A 801 12.72 8.48 -6.69
C GLU A 801 14.15 8.33 -7.26
N ARG A 802 14.73 7.13 -7.12
CA ARG A 802 16.09 6.78 -7.56
C ARG A 802 16.12 6.08 -8.93
N GLY A 803 14.97 5.98 -9.61
CA GLY A 803 14.84 5.27 -10.88
C GLY A 803 14.93 3.74 -10.76
N LEU A 804 14.79 3.18 -9.55
CA LEU A 804 14.74 1.74 -9.31
C LEU A 804 13.29 1.27 -9.28
N GLN A 805 12.99 0.17 -9.98
CA GLN A 805 11.71 -0.53 -9.86
C GLN A 805 11.61 -1.16 -8.46
N PRO A 806 10.66 -0.76 -7.61
CA PRO A 806 10.45 -1.41 -6.31
C PRO A 806 10.00 -2.87 -6.50
N MET A 807 10.57 -3.79 -5.72
CA MET A 807 10.10 -5.16 -5.55
C MET A 807 9.95 -5.51 -4.07
N ALA A 808 8.96 -6.34 -3.74
CA ALA A 808 8.72 -6.85 -2.40
C ALA A 808 8.07 -8.25 -2.48
N PHE A 809 8.10 -9.02 -1.40
CA PHE A 809 7.35 -10.27 -1.28
C PHE A 809 5.86 -10.02 -1.01
N ASN A 810 5.01 -10.99 -1.31
CA ASN A 810 3.55 -10.79 -1.34
C ASN A 810 2.86 -10.75 0.03
N ASP A 811 3.58 -11.05 1.11
CA ASP A 811 3.03 -11.38 2.43
C ASP A 811 2.25 -10.22 3.06
N GLY A 812 2.88 -9.05 3.17
CA GLY A 812 2.29 -7.90 3.84
C GLY A 812 1.17 -7.20 3.05
N PHE A 813 1.02 -7.47 1.75
CA PHE A 813 0.14 -6.71 0.86
C PHE A 813 -1.30 -7.24 0.90
N TYR A 814 -2.26 -6.37 1.28
CA TYR A 814 -3.70 -6.66 1.34
C TYR A 814 -4.11 -7.93 2.12
N TYR A 815 -3.42 -8.21 3.23
CA TYR A 815 -3.60 -9.40 4.07
C TYR A 815 -5.08 -9.73 4.38
N GLU A 816 -5.44 -11.01 4.22
CA GLU A 816 -6.81 -11.56 4.19
C GLU A 816 -7.70 -11.14 3.02
N ASP A 817 -7.13 -10.76 1.86
CA ASP A 817 -7.87 -10.25 0.70
C ASP A 817 -8.70 -8.98 1.09
N LYS A 818 -8.12 -8.10 1.92
CA LYS A 818 -8.77 -6.89 2.49
C LYS A 818 -8.04 -5.59 2.15
N ASP A 819 -8.82 -4.55 1.87
CA ASP A 819 -8.42 -3.19 1.47
C ASP A 819 -8.83 -2.11 2.49
N ASP A 820 -8.81 -2.47 3.77
CA ASP A 820 -8.92 -1.51 4.88
C ASP A 820 -7.69 -0.58 4.99
N VAL A 821 -6.57 -0.99 4.38
CA VAL A 821 -5.29 -0.28 4.24
C VAL A 821 -4.82 -0.37 2.79
N GLU A 822 -4.24 0.71 2.25
CA GLU A 822 -3.81 0.82 0.85
C GLU A 822 -2.28 0.73 0.71
N PHE A 823 -1.83 0.06 -0.36
CA PHE A 823 -0.43 -0.13 -0.71
C PHE A 823 -0.09 0.50 -2.07
N ASP A 824 1.17 0.87 -2.27
CA ASP A 824 1.68 1.38 -3.55
C ASP A 824 1.52 0.34 -4.67
N LYS A 825 1.00 0.76 -5.84
CA LYS A 825 0.62 -0.15 -6.94
C LYS A 825 1.74 -0.41 -7.95
N ASP A 826 2.82 0.36 -7.90
CA ASP A 826 3.95 0.20 -8.83
C ASP A 826 4.91 -0.91 -8.39
N VAL A 827 4.74 -1.45 -7.17
CA VAL A 827 5.58 -2.53 -6.61
C VAL A 827 5.42 -3.81 -7.44
N LEU A 828 6.55 -4.36 -7.89
CA LEU A 828 6.62 -5.69 -8.46
C LEU A 828 6.48 -6.71 -7.32
N ILE A 829 5.46 -7.56 -7.36
CA ILE A 829 5.22 -8.53 -6.29
C ILE A 829 5.96 -9.84 -6.58
N SER A 830 6.97 -10.15 -5.78
CA SER A 830 7.62 -11.47 -5.70
C SER A 830 6.67 -12.44 -5.01
N TYR A 831 5.81 -13.11 -5.78
CA TYR A 831 4.73 -13.93 -5.22
C TYR A 831 5.18 -15.38 -5.06
N TRP A 832 5.23 -15.86 -3.81
CA TRP A 832 5.76 -17.19 -3.48
C TRP A 832 4.74 -18.13 -2.86
N SER A 833 3.75 -17.61 -2.13
CA SER A 833 2.79 -18.41 -1.36
C SER A 833 1.50 -17.64 -1.04
N LYS A 834 0.38 -18.33 -0.81
CA LYS A 834 -0.80 -17.76 -0.11
C LYS A 834 -0.76 -18.06 1.41
N GLY A 835 0.41 -18.47 1.91
CA GLY A 835 0.63 -18.85 3.29
C GLY A 835 -0.04 -20.18 3.67
N TRP A 836 -0.35 -20.33 4.95
CA TRP A 836 -0.89 -21.54 5.58
C TRP A 836 -1.95 -21.16 6.63
N TRP A 837 -2.46 -22.15 7.36
CA TRP A 837 -3.47 -21.93 8.39
C TRP A 837 -2.99 -20.94 9.46
N GLY A 838 -3.65 -19.77 9.55
CA GLY A 838 -3.28 -18.67 10.46
C GLY A 838 -2.38 -17.60 9.82
N TYR A 839 -1.84 -17.86 8.63
CA TYR A 839 -0.98 -16.96 7.86
C TYR A 839 -1.69 -16.62 6.53
N ASN A 840 -2.82 -15.93 6.65
CA ASN A 840 -3.85 -15.77 5.61
C ASN A 840 -3.48 -14.69 4.56
N LEU A 841 -2.44 -14.92 3.76
CA LEU A 841 -1.95 -13.93 2.77
C LEU A 841 -2.99 -13.60 1.67
N ALA A 842 -2.86 -12.45 1.01
CA ALA A 842 -3.68 -12.10 -0.14
C ALA A 842 -3.46 -13.09 -1.31
N SER A 843 -4.53 -13.41 -2.03
CA SER A 843 -4.46 -14.24 -3.24
C SER A 843 -3.84 -13.49 -4.42
N PRO A 844 -3.18 -14.19 -5.37
CA PRO A 844 -2.65 -13.53 -6.56
C PRO A 844 -3.80 -12.99 -7.44
N GLN A 845 -4.99 -13.61 -7.41
CA GLN A 845 -6.18 -13.06 -8.06
C GLN A 845 -6.61 -11.70 -7.46
N TYR A 846 -6.58 -11.57 -6.13
CA TYR A 846 -6.92 -10.31 -5.46
C TYR A 846 -5.88 -9.23 -5.76
N LEU A 847 -4.58 -9.56 -5.63
CA LEU A 847 -3.51 -8.61 -5.97
C LEU A 847 -3.55 -8.21 -7.46
N ALA A 848 -3.86 -9.13 -8.37
CA ALA A 848 -4.10 -8.80 -9.79
C ALA A 848 -5.27 -7.83 -9.95
N SER A 849 -6.36 -8.02 -9.20
CA SER A 849 -7.52 -7.09 -9.21
C SER A 849 -7.20 -5.69 -8.65
N LYS A 850 -6.13 -5.56 -7.85
CA LYS A 850 -5.56 -4.29 -7.40
C LYS A 850 -4.57 -3.67 -8.38
N GLY A 851 -4.25 -4.35 -9.48
CA GLY A 851 -3.38 -3.87 -10.56
C GLY A 851 -1.93 -4.36 -10.51
N TYR A 852 -1.56 -5.24 -9.57
CA TYR A 852 -0.18 -5.70 -9.43
C TYR A 852 0.31 -6.57 -10.58
N LYS A 853 1.62 -6.48 -10.84
CA LYS A 853 2.40 -7.40 -11.68
C LYS A 853 3.19 -8.35 -10.78
N PHE A 854 3.41 -9.58 -11.23
CA PHE A 854 4.13 -10.59 -10.44
C PHE A 854 5.47 -11.00 -11.05
N LEU A 855 6.49 -11.15 -10.20
CA LEU A 855 7.54 -12.12 -10.42
C LEU A 855 7.08 -13.42 -9.74
N ASN A 856 6.99 -14.52 -10.49
CA ASN A 856 6.50 -15.78 -9.96
C ASN A 856 7.62 -16.51 -9.21
N THR A 857 7.65 -16.36 -7.89
CA THR A 857 8.70 -16.87 -6.99
C THR A 857 8.21 -18.14 -6.28
N ASN A 858 7.53 -19.03 -7.00
CA ASN A 858 6.72 -20.09 -6.40
C ASN A 858 7.53 -21.00 -5.44
N GLY A 859 7.05 -21.13 -4.20
CA GLY A 859 7.65 -21.97 -3.15
C GLY A 859 7.79 -23.46 -3.51
N ASP A 860 7.10 -23.93 -4.56
CA ASP A 860 7.32 -25.24 -5.16
C ASP A 860 8.77 -25.46 -5.62
N TRP A 861 9.48 -24.42 -6.05
CA TRP A 861 10.86 -24.50 -6.56
C TRP A 861 11.93 -24.13 -5.54
N TYR A 862 11.57 -23.95 -4.26
CA TYR A 862 12.53 -23.59 -3.21
C TYR A 862 13.44 -24.77 -2.86
N TYR A 863 14.75 -24.50 -2.80
CA TYR A 863 15.73 -25.40 -2.19
C TYR A 863 16.45 -24.73 -1.02
N ILE A 864 16.29 -25.27 0.18
CA ILE A 864 17.00 -24.84 1.39
C ILE A 864 18.31 -25.65 1.49
N LEU A 865 19.45 -24.98 1.64
CA LEU A 865 20.77 -25.64 1.65
C LEU A 865 20.83 -26.77 2.69
N GLY A 866 21.27 -27.95 2.23
CA GLY A 866 21.39 -29.14 3.07
C GLY A 866 20.08 -29.87 3.37
N GLN A 867 18.90 -29.30 3.10
CA GLN A 867 17.58 -29.87 3.42
C GLN A 867 17.38 -31.28 2.84
N LYS A 868 16.86 -32.20 3.66
CA LYS A 868 16.58 -33.60 3.31
C LYS A 868 15.07 -33.92 3.38
N PRO A 869 14.58 -34.98 2.71
CA PRO A 869 13.15 -35.33 2.70
C PRO A 869 12.50 -35.44 4.08
N GLU A 870 13.26 -35.92 5.07
CA GLU A 870 12.89 -36.06 6.47
C GLU A 870 12.78 -34.72 7.24
N ASP A 871 13.44 -33.64 6.78
CA ASP A 871 13.24 -32.29 7.32
C ASP A 871 11.93 -31.66 6.79
N GLY A 872 11.37 -32.19 5.70
CA GLY A 872 10.25 -31.57 4.97
C GLY A 872 10.66 -30.29 4.22
N GLY A 873 9.69 -29.41 3.96
CA GLY A 873 9.93 -28.10 3.33
C GLY A 873 10.40 -28.18 1.86
N GLY A 874 11.47 -27.44 1.53
CA GLY A 874 12.09 -27.36 0.20
C GLY A 874 13.41 -28.13 0.14
N PHE A 875 13.36 -29.44 -0.07
CA PHE A 875 14.53 -30.29 -0.29
C PHE A 875 14.76 -30.56 -1.79
N LEU A 876 16.02 -30.74 -2.19
CA LEU A 876 16.46 -30.72 -3.60
C LEU A 876 15.60 -31.59 -4.53
N GLN A 877 15.35 -32.86 -4.19
CA GLN A 877 14.57 -33.76 -5.04
C GLN A 877 13.13 -33.26 -5.28
N LYS A 878 12.49 -32.64 -4.28
CA LYS A 878 11.15 -32.05 -4.43
C LYS A 878 11.20 -30.82 -5.34
N ALA A 879 12.21 -29.96 -5.17
CA ALA A 879 12.40 -28.79 -6.04
C ALA A 879 12.61 -29.23 -7.51
N LEU A 880 13.47 -30.22 -7.75
CA LEU A 880 13.70 -30.83 -9.07
C LEU A 880 12.42 -31.39 -9.67
N ASP A 881 11.71 -32.26 -8.93
CA ASP A 881 10.39 -32.81 -9.30
C ASP A 881 9.38 -31.70 -9.67
N ASN A 882 9.40 -30.57 -8.96
CA ASN A 882 8.49 -29.46 -9.16
C ASN A 882 8.86 -28.56 -10.35
N THR A 883 10.10 -28.60 -10.86
CA THR A 883 10.46 -27.90 -12.11
C THR A 883 9.74 -28.46 -13.33
N GLU A 884 9.30 -29.72 -13.29
CA GLU A 884 8.46 -30.36 -14.31
C GLU A 884 6.96 -30.17 -14.01
N LYS A 885 6.55 -30.31 -12.74
CA LYS A 885 5.13 -30.38 -12.35
C LYS A 885 4.43 -29.04 -12.20
N THR A 886 5.17 -27.98 -11.86
CA THR A 886 4.62 -26.64 -11.64
C THR A 886 4.99 -25.76 -12.84
N PRO A 887 4.01 -25.37 -13.70
CA PRO A 887 4.28 -24.60 -14.93
C PRO A 887 4.92 -23.23 -14.66
N PHE A 888 5.74 -22.75 -15.60
CA PHE A 888 6.45 -21.46 -15.49
C PHE A 888 5.59 -20.28 -15.02
N ASN A 889 4.36 -20.13 -15.55
CA ASN A 889 3.44 -19.04 -15.20
C ASN A 889 2.54 -19.34 -13.97
N GLN A 890 2.61 -20.53 -13.36
CA GLN A 890 1.74 -20.90 -12.24
C GLN A 890 2.19 -20.23 -10.94
N LEU A 891 1.51 -19.14 -10.58
CA LEU A 891 1.61 -18.51 -9.27
C LEU A 891 1.09 -19.47 -8.18
N ALA A 892 1.75 -19.45 -7.02
CA ALA A 892 1.41 -20.32 -5.90
C ALA A 892 -0.06 -20.17 -5.47
N SER A 893 -0.65 -21.25 -4.95
CA SER A 893 -2.10 -21.43 -4.68
C SER A 893 -3.03 -21.44 -5.90
N THR A 894 -2.54 -21.19 -7.12
CA THR A 894 -3.35 -21.26 -8.34
C THR A 894 -3.11 -22.56 -9.12
N LYS A 895 -3.89 -22.77 -10.19
CA LYS A 895 -3.70 -23.89 -11.13
C LYS A 895 -3.72 -23.33 -12.55
N TYR A 896 -2.59 -23.42 -13.23
CA TYR A 896 -2.43 -22.94 -14.60
C TYR A 896 -2.91 -23.99 -15.62
N PRO A 897 -3.54 -23.61 -16.75
CA PRO A 897 -3.97 -22.27 -17.15
C PRO A 897 -5.44 -21.96 -16.76
N GLU A 898 -6.03 -22.69 -15.79
CA GLU A 898 -7.39 -22.40 -15.29
C GLU A 898 -7.45 -21.05 -14.56
N VAL A 899 -6.32 -20.63 -14.00
CA VAL A 899 -6.00 -19.26 -13.60
C VAL A 899 -4.72 -18.88 -14.33
N ASP A 900 -4.81 -17.88 -15.23
CA ASP A 900 -3.67 -17.24 -15.88
C ASP A 900 -3.66 -15.76 -15.46
N LEU A 901 -2.51 -15.26 -15.02
CA LEU A 901 -2.35 -13.93 -14.43
C LEU A 901 -1.02 -13.29 -14.92
N PRO A 902 -0.95 -11.97 -15.13
CA PRO A 902 0.24 -11.33 -15.71
C PRO A 902 1.51 -11.46 -14.84
N THR A 903 2.38 -12.41 -15.19
CA THR A 903 3.74 -12.50 -14.65
C THR A 903 4.75 -11.85 -15.60
N VAL A 904 5.68 -11.05 -15.06
CA VAL A 904 6.84 -10.52 -15.81
C VAL A 904 7.90 -11.59 -16.05
N GLY A 905 7.84 -12.69 -15.31
CA GLY A 905 8.82 -13.76 -15.30
C GLY A 905 8.67 -14.65 -14.07
N SER A 906 9.65 -15.51 -13.85
CA SER A 906 9.65 -16.49 -12.76
C SER A 906 11.04 -16.64 -12.14
N MET A 907 11.06 -16.96 -10.84
CA MET A 907 12.25 -17.03 -10.00
C MET A 907 12.29 -18.35 -9.23
N ILE A 908 13.38 -19.10 -9.36
CA ILE A 908 13.72 -20.21 -8.46
C ILE A 908 14.63 -19.68 -7.34
N ALA A 909 14.54 -20.24 -6.13
CA ALA A 909 15.23 -19.69 -4.97
C ALA A 909 16.00 -20.73 -4.15
N ILE A 910 17.26 -20.39 -3.86
CA ILE A 910 18.17 -21.13 -2.98
C ILE A 910 18.26 -20.36 -1.66
N TRP A 911 17.77 -20.98 -0.59
CA TRP A 911 17.66 -20.38 0.74
C TRP A 911 18.65 -20.97 1.72
N ALA A 912 19.07 -20.19 2.72
CA ALA A 912 20.13 -20.56 3.65
C ALA A 912 19.68 -20.48 5.13
N ASP A 913 18.45 -20.90 5.42
CA ASP A 913 17.80 -21.01 6.74
C ASP A 913 18.70 -21.65 7.81
N ARG A 914 19.55 -22.58 7.38
CA ARG A 914 20.62 -23.20 8.16
C ARG A 914 21.96 -22.80 7.51
N PRO A 915 22.50 -21.59 7.76
CA PRO A 915 23.63 -21.06 6.99
C PRO A 915 24.96 -21.79 7.26
N GLN A 916 25.00 -22.62 8.30
CA GLN A 916 26.07 -23.59 8.56
C GLN A 916 26.05 -24.82 7.63
N ALA A 917 25.03 -24.97 6.78
CA ALA A 917 25.00 -26.00 5.76
C ALA A 917 26.08 -25.77 4.68
N GLU A 918 26.59 -26.87 4.13
CA GLU A 918 27.52 -26.86 3.02
C GLU A 918 26.80 -26.36 1.75
N TYR A 919 27.35 -25.33 1.10
CA TYR A 919 26.92 -24.95 -0.26
C TYR A 919 27.53 -25.96 -1.25
N LYS A 920 26.66 -26.60 -2.03
CA LYS A 920 27.03 -27.59 -3.05
C LYS A 920 26.65 -27.07 -4.43
N GLU A 921 27.66 -26.55 -5.13
CA GLU A 921 27.50 -25.96 -6.45
C GLU A 921 26.78 -26.89 -7.43
N GLU A 922 27.05 -28.19 -7.35
CA GLU A 922 26.40 -29.23 -8.15
C GLU A 922 24.89 -29.39 -7.86
N GLU A 923 24.44 -29.23 -6.62
CA GLU A 923 23.02 -29.31 -6.24
C GLU A 923 22.24 -28.12 -6.80
N ILE A 924 22.80 -26.90 -6.69
CA ILE A 924 22.20 -25.68 -7.25
C ILE A 924 22.19 -25.74 -8.78
N PHE A 925 23.31 -26.13 -9.41
CA PHE A 925 23.42 -26.22 -10.86
C PHE A 925 22.50 -27.30 -11.44
N GLN A 926 22.27 -28.41 -10.74
CA GLN A 926 21.28 -29.42 -11.14
C GLN A 926 19.87 -28.82 -11.17
N LEU A 927 19.47 -28.06 -10.13
CA LEU A 927 18.15 -27.42 -10.07
C LEU A 927 17.99 -26.32 -11.12
N MET A 928 19.00 -25.47 -11.30
CA MET A 928 19.01 -24.44 -12.35
C MET A 928 18.84 -25.05 -13.75
N THR A 929 19.54 -26.17 -14.01
CA THR A 929 19.49 -26.88 -15.30
C THR A 929 18.14 -27.52 -15.53
N ALA A 930 17.56 -28.20 -14.54
CA ALA A 930 16.24 -28.82 -14.63
C ALA A 930 15.14 -27.78 -14.93
N PHE A 931 15.16 -26.62 -14.27
CA PHE A 931 14.19 -25.57 -14.53
C PHE A 931 14.30 -24.98 -15.95
N ALA A 932 15.52 -24.77 -16.45
CA ALA A 932 15.75 -24.33 -17.83
C ALA A 932 15.36 -25.40 -18.88
N ASP A 933 15.62 -26.69 -18.58
CA ASP A 933 15.34 -27.79 -19.50
C ASP A 933 13.88 -28.23 -19.55
N HIS A 934 13.08 -27.96 -18.52
CA HIS A 934 11.62 -28.15 -18.57
C HIS A 934 10.89 -26.97 -19.23
N ASN A 935 11.52 -25.79 -19.35
CA ASN A 935 10.89 -24.55 -19.84
C ASN A 935 11.67 -23.91 -21.02
N LYS A 936 12.20 -24.75 -21.93
CA LYS A 936 13.14 -24.36 -23.01
C LYS A 936 12.63 -23.27 -23.98
N ASP A 937 11.35 -22.95 -23.97
CA ASP A 937 10.71 -21.89 -24.75
C ASP A 937 10.79 -20.50 -24.08
N TYR A 938 11.03 -20.43 -22.77
CA TYR A 938 11.27 -19.18 -22.03
C TYR A 938 12.76 -18.84 -21.90
N PHE A 939 13.62 -19.86 -21.82
CA PHE A 939 15.07 -19.71 -21.67
C PHE A 939 15.75 -19.48 -23.03
N LYS A 940 16.77 -18.63 -23.07
CA LYS A 940 17.59 -18.43 -24.27
C LYS A 940 18.51 -19.64 -24.52
N ALA A 941 18.92 -19.81 -25.77
CA ALA A 941 20.01 -20.71 -26.13
C ALA A 941 21.36 -20.24 -25.51
N ASN A 942 22.32 -21.16 -25.41
CA ASN A 942 23.68 -20.85 -24.97
C ASN A 942 24.47 -20.16 -26.10
N TYR A 943 24.68 -18.85 -25.97
CA TYR A 943 25.48 -18.03 -26.89
C TYR A 943 26.97 -17.94 -26.52
N GLY A 944 27.42 -18.65 -25.47
CA GLY A 944 28.83 -18.68 -25.05
C GLY A 944 29.80 -18.96 -26.20
N PRO A 945 29.62 -20.04 -26.99
CA PRO A 945 30.48 -20.36 -28.12
C PRO A 945 30.54 -19.24 -29.18
N ILE A 946 29.44 -18.53 -29.43
CA ILE A 946 29.43 -17.39 -30.36
C ILE A 946 30.22 -16.21 -29.77
N ARG A 947 30.01 -15.88 -28.49
CA ARG A 947 30.77 -14.80 -27.81
C ARG A 947 32.28 -15.10 -27.79
N GLU A 948 32.66 -16.35 -27.58
CA GLU A 948 34.07 -16.78 -27.66
C GLU A 948 34.67 -16.68 -29.06
N GLU A 949 33.93 -17.01 -30.12
CA GLU A 949 34.43 -16.85 -31.49
C GLU A 949 34.48 -15.38 -31.92
N ILE A 950 33.55 -14.53 -31.45
CA ILE A 950 33.63 -13.06 -31.61
C ILE A 950 34.88 -12.51 -30.90
N ALA A 951 35.19 -12.97 -29.69
CA ALA A 951 36.37 -12.53 -28.94
C ALA A 951 37.70 -12.94 -29.58
N LYS A 952 37.69 -13.91 -30.52
CA LYS A 952 38.86 -14.35 -31.30
C LYS A 952 39.03 -13.58 -32.62
N ILE A 953 38.14 -12.65 -32.97
CA ILE A 953 38.24 -11.84 -34.20
C ILE A 953 39.36 -10.79 -34.05
N PRO A 954 40.28 -10.65 -35.03
CA PRO A 954 41.31 -9.61 -35.01
C PRO A 954 40.70 -8.20 -34.94
N THR A 955 41.27 -7.34 -34.09
CA THR A 955 40.80 -5.95 -33.92
C THR A 955 41.12 -5.06 -35.12
N ASP A 956 42.21 -5.32 -35.82
CA ASP A 956 42.50 -4.72 -37.13
C ASP A 956 42.10 -5.69 -38.25
N LEU A 957 41.01 -5.34 -38.94
CA LEU A 957 40.53 -6.06 -40.12
C LEU A 957 41.04 -5.47 -41.45
N THR A 958 41.82 -4.38 -41.43
CA THR A 958 42.27 -3.67 -42.65
C THR A 958 43.38 -4.39 -43.40
N ILE A 959 44.09 -5.32 -42.75
CA ILE A 959 45.11 -6.18 -43.37
C ILE A 959 44.53 -7.37 -44.14
N TYR A 960 43.21 -7.58 -44.10
CA TYR A 960 42.52 -8.72 -44.73
C TYR A 960 41.70 -8.31 -45.97
N THR A 961 41.57 -9.23 -46.93
CA THR A 961 40.86 -8.98 -48.19
C THR A 961 39.39 -8.64 -47.96
N PRO A 962 38.81 -7.67 -48.71
CA PRO A 962 37.43 -7.23 -48.53
C PRO A 962 36.40 -8.36 -48.58
N GLU A 963 36.64 -9.39 -49.40
CA GLU A 963 35.76 -10.53 -49.58
C GLU A 963 35.73 -11.42 -48.33
N SER A 964 36.90 -11.66 -47.71
CA SER A 964 36.99 -12.45 -46.48
C SER A 964 36.41 -11.71 -45.27
N VAL A 965 36.61 -10.38 -45.20
CA VAL A 965 35.99 -9.52 -44.18
C VAL A 965 34.47 -9.42 -44.38
N ALA A 966 33.99 -9.37 -45.63
CA ALA A 966 32.56 -9.38 -45.93
C ALA A 966 31.91 -10.73 -45.56
N ALA A 967 32.59 -11.86 -45.80
CA ALA A 967 32.12 -13.18 -45.38
C ALA A 967 32.06 -13.31 -43.85
N LEU A 968 33.05 -12.77 -43.12
CA LEU A 968 33.01 -12.70 -41.66
C LEU A 968 31.83 -11.85 -41.16
N LYS A 969 31.63 -10.65 -41.70
CA LYS A 969 30.51 -9.78 -41.34
C LYS A 969 29.17 -10.44 -41.62
N ALA A 970 28.97 -11.04 -42.79
CA ALA A 970 27.76 -11.78 -43.10
C ALA A 970 27.50 -12.94 -42.11
N ALA A 971 28.54 -13.61 -41.60
CA ALA A 971 28.40 -14.63 -40.56
C ALA A 971 28.12 -14.05 -39.15
N GLN A 972 28.45 -12.79 -38.88
CA GLN A 972 28.06 -12.07 -37.66
C GLN A 972 26.62 -11.53 -37.76
N ASP A 973 26.25 -10.97 -38.91
CA ASP A 973 24.94 -10.38 -39.20
C ASP A 973 23.82 -11.45 -39.25
N GLU A 974 24.17 -12.72 -39.48
CA GLU A 974 23.25 -13.87 -39.47
C GLU A 974 22.96 -14.41 -38.05
N VAL A 975 23.65 -13.90 -37.01
CA VAL A 975 23.40 -14.35 -35.62
C VAL A 975 22.13 -13.69 -35.06
N ASP A 976 21.03 -14.46 -35.04
CA ASP A 976 19.87 -14.14 -34.21
C ASP A 976 20.21 -14.41 -32.73
N TRP A 977 20.10 -13.38 -31.88
CA TRP A 977 20.36 -13.44 -30.43
C TRP A 977 19.10 -13.70 -29.58
N GLU A 978 17.96 -13.90 -30.25
CA GLU A 978 16.64 -14.16 -29.66
C GLU A 978 16.12 -15.58 -29.97
N LEU A 979 17.03 -16.54 -30.21
CA LEU A 979 16.68 -17.97 -30.26
C LEU A 979 16.56 -18.58 -28.85
N SER A 980 15.49 -19.35 -28.64
CA SER A 980 15.22 -20.08 -27.40
C SER A 980 16.07 -21.34 -27.26
N ARG A 981 16.15 -21.90 -26.04
CA ARG A 981 16.89 -23.12 -25.72
C ARG A 981 16.40 -24.36 -26.48
N MET A 982 15.20 -24.31 -27.08
CA MET A 982 14.72 -25.33 -28.03
C MET A 982 15.53 -25.35 -29.34
N LYS A 983 16.10 -24.21 -29.76
CA LYS A 983 16.80 -24.00 -31.04
C LYS A 983 18.33 -24.02 -30.88
N GLN A 984 18.87 -24.68 -29.84
CA GLN A 984 20.31 -24.72 -29.57
C GLN A 984 21.13 -25.19 -30.79
N GLU A 985 20.66 -26.21 -31.52
CA GLU A 985 21.38 -26.67 -32.71
C GLU A 985 21.51 -25.61 -33.82
N GLU A 986 20.63 -24.59 -33.86
CA GLU A 986 20.72 -23.48 -34.81
C GLU A 986 21.83 -22.52 -34.38
N VAL A 987 21.91 -22.20 -33.09
CA VAL A 987 23.01 -21.42 -32.49
C VAL A 987 24.35 -22.13 -32.63
N ASP A 988 24.41 -23.45 -32.48
CA ASP A 988 25.64 -24.23 -32.67
C ASP A 988 26.11 -24.20 -34.14
N LYS A 989 25.16 -24.23 -35.11
CA LYS A 989 25.44 -24.09 -36.54
C LYS A 989 25.95 -22.67 -36.87
N LEU A 990 25.37 -21.63 -36.26
CA LEU A 990 25.83 -20.24 -36.37
C LEU A 990 27.24 -20.06 -35.78
N ALA A 991 27.53 -20.64 -34.60
CA ALA A 991 28.86 -20.64 -33.99
C ALA A 991 29.91 -21.31 -34.90
N ALA A 992 29.59 -22.49 -35.45
CA ALA A 992 30.46 -23.20 -36.38
C ALA A 992 30.70 -22.39 -37.67
N LYS A 993 29.67 -21.73 -38.21
CA LYS A 993 29.76 -20.87 -39.39
C LYS A 993 30.62 -19.63 -39.13
N LEU A 994 30.45 -18.97 -37.99
CA LEU A 994 31.27 -17.82 -37.58
C LEU A 994 32.74 -18.21 -37.40
N LYS A 995 33.01 -19.35 -36.74
CA LYS A 995 34.36 -19.93 -36.62
C LYS A 995 35.00 -20.14 -38.00
N VAL A 996 34.29 -20.80 -38.92
CA VAL A 996 34.77 -21.04 -40.29
C VAL A 996 35.02 -19.73 -41.03
N ALA A 997 34.19 -18.71 -40.85
CA ALA A 997 34.41 -17.40 -41.48
C ALA A 997 35.65 -16.68 -40.91
N ARG A 998 35.87 -16.74 -39.58
CA ARG A 998 37.08 -16.22 -38.92
C ARG A 998 38.35 -16.95 -39.40
N GLU A 999 38.29 -18.27 -39.54
CA GLU A 999 39.42 -19.11 -39.98
C GLU A 999 39.72 -18.98 -41.48
N ASN A 1000 38.80 -18.42 -42.27
CA ASN A 1000 38.98 -18.11 -43.69
C ASN A 1000 39.32 -16.63 -43.97
N LEU A 1001 39.69 -15.83 -42.95
CA LEU A 1001 40.25 -14.49 -43.15
C LEU A 1001 41.57 -14.56 -43.93
N LYS A 1002 41.64 -13.88 -45.09
CA LYS A 1002 42.82 -13.89 -45.98
C LYS A 1002 43.53 -12.55 -45.96
N LEU A 1003 44.85 -12.54 -45.82
CA LEU A 1003 45.65 -11.31 -45.86
C LEU A 1003 45.68 -10.69 -47.27
N ILE A 1004 45.80 -9.36 -47.36
CA ILE A 1004 45.97 -8.65 -48.63
C ILE A 1004 47.41 -8.87 -49.13
N THR A 1005 47.58 -9.66 -50.19
CA THR A 1005 48.86 -9.78 -50.90
C THR A 1005 48.99 -8.69 -51.97
N TYR A 1006 50.13 -8.00 -51.99
CA TYR A 1006 50.43 -7.01 -53.03
C TYR A 1006 51.13 -7.70 -54.22
N ASN A 1007 50.81 -7.29 -55.45
CA ASN A 1007 51.47 -7.72 -56.69
C ASN A 1007 51.37 -9.20 -57.16
N GLY A 1008 50.39 -9.98 -56.68
CA GLY A 1008 49.83 -11.09 -57.48
C GLY A 1008 50.75 -12.29 -57.78
N SER A 1009 51.77 -12.54 -56.95
CA SER A 1009 52.43 -13.85 -56.89
C SER A 1009 51.48 -14.89 -56.28
N ALA A 1010 51.69 -16.18 -56.60
CA ALA A 1010 50.85 -17.29 -56.18
C ALA A 1010 51.58 -18.33 -55.31
N ASP A 1011 52.78 -18.00 -54.82
CA ASP A 1011 53.57 -18.85 -53.91
C ASP A 1011 53.34 -18.45 -52.44
N GLU A 1012 52.95 -19.41 -51.61
CA GLU A 1012 52.71 -19.19 -50.17
C GLU A 1012 54.01 -18.98 -49.37
N GLU A 1013 55.17 -19.39 -49.91
CA GLU A 1013 56.46 -19.22 -49.23
C GLU A 1013 57.00 -17.78 -49.29
N GLU A 1014 56.75 -17.00 -50.35
CA GLU A 1014 57.19 -15.59 -50.42
C GLU A 1014 56.53 -14.73 -49.33
N VAL A 1015 55.27 -15.04 -48.96
CA VAL A 1015 54.52 -14.29 -47.95
C VAL A 1015 55.13 -14.44 -46.55
N ARG A 1016 55.72 -15.60 -46.23
CA ARG A 1016 56.42 -15.83 -44.94
C ARG A 1016 57.66 -14.96 -44.75
N ALA A 1017 58.23 -14.39 -45.82
CA ALA A 1017 59.47 -13.62 -45.77
C ALA A 1017 59.29 -12.12 -45.48
N LEU A 1018 58.06 -11.59 -45.55
CA LEU A 1018 57.78 -10.15 -45.39
C LEU A 1018 56.93 -9.79 -44.17
N VAL A 1019 56.47 -10.78 -43.40
CA VAL A 1019 55.81 -10.56 -42.11
C VAL A 1019 56.87 -10.55 -41.00
N GLU A 1020 57.05 -9.41 -40.34
CA GLU A 1020 57.78 -9.35 -39.06
C GLU A 1020 56.92 -10.04 -37.99
N TYR A 1021 57.06 -11.36 -37.88
CA TYR A 1021 56.43 -12.19 -36.85
C TYR A 1021 57.03 -11.84 -35.48
N LYS A 1022 56.51 -10.77 -34.86
CA LYS A 1022 56.85 -10.42 -33.48
C LYS A 1022 56.46 -11.60 -32.58
N PRO A 1023 57.42 -12.16 -31.83
CA PRO A 1023 57.10 -13.27 -30.93
C PRO A 1023 56.13 -12.78 -29.86
N TYR A 1024 55.24 -13.67 -29.41
CA TYR A 1024 54.33 -13.36 -28.33
C TYR A 1024 54.93 -13.82 -26.99
N LEU A 1025 54.51 -13.16 -25.92
CA LEU A 1025 54.97 -13.45 -24.57
C LEU A 1025 53.98 -14.40 -23.89
N ASP A 1026 54.39 -15.64 -23.70
CA ASP A 1026 53.72 -16.61 -22.85
C ASP A 1026 54.12 -16.39 -21.38
N ILE A 1027 53.20 -16.64 -20.45
CA ILE A 1027 53.36 -16.35 -19.02
C ILE A 1027 53.17 -17.65 -18.26
N GLN A 1028 54.29 -18.27 -17.89
CA GLN A 1028 54.33 -19.57 -17.22
C GLN A 1028 54.64 -19.39 -15.74
N THR A 1029 53.83 -19.99 -14.85
CA THR A 1029 54.02 -19.89 -13.40
C THR A 1029 54.51 -21.22 -12.82
N GLU A 1030 55.63 -21.17 -12.10
CA GLU A 1030 56.20 -22.28 -11.33
C GLU A 1030 55.94 -22.05 -9.82
N GLU A 1031 55.60 -23.12 -9.08
CA GLU A 1031 55.46 -23.04 -7.63
C GLU A 1031 56.82 -22.97 -6.92
N ILE A 1032 56.95 -22.08 -5.94
CA ILE A 1032 58.08 -22.02 -5.01
C ILE A 1032 57.66 -22.67 -3.69
N ALA A 1033 58.36 -23.72 -3.26
CA ALA A 1033 58.13 -24.32 -1.95
C ALA A 1033 58.45 -23.35 -0.80
N PHE A 1034 57.63 -23.34 0.24
CA PHE A 1034 57.89 -22.58 1.46
C PHE A 1034 58.89 -23.30 2.38
N GLU A 1035 59.60 -22.54 3.22
CA GLU A 1035 60.38 -23.09 4.33
C GLU A 1035 59.47 -23.37 5.54
N THR A 1036 59.70 -24.47 6.26
CA THR A 1036 59.14 -24.66 7.61
C THR A 1036 60.14 -24.18 8.66
N LYS A 1037 59.72 -23.26 9.53
CA LYS A 1037 60.51 -22.67 10.61
C LYS A 1037 59.97 -23.10 11.97
N GLU A 1038 60.80 -23.82 12.71
CA GLU A 1038 60.45 -24.42 14.00
C GLU A 1038 60.80 -23.46 15.16
N VAL A 1039 59.83 -23.12 16.00
CA VAL A 1039 59.97 -22.14 17.08
C VAL A 1039 59.68 -22.80 18.43
N ALA A 1040 60.58 -22.63 19.40
CA ALA A 1040 60.41 -23.21 20.73
C ALA A 1040 59.33 -22.47 21.54
N ASN A 1041 58.22 -23.14 21.88
CA ASN A 1041 57.21 -22.62 22.80
C ASN A 1041 57.34 -23.30 24.18
N PRO A 1042 57.73 -22.58 25.24
CA PRO A 1042 57.89 -23.13 26.59
C PRO A 1042 56.56 -23.41 27.33
N ASN A 1043 55.41 -23.18 26.69
CA ASN A 1043 54.09 -23.47 27.25
C ASN A 1043 53.47 -24.77 26.71
N LEU A 1044 53.88 -25.24 25.52
CA LEU A 1044 53.51 -26.55 24.97
C LEU A 1044 54.40 -27.66 25.56
N GLU A 1045 53.82 -28.84 25.80
CA GLU A 1045 54.55 -29.98 26.36
C GLU A 1045 55.58 -30.59 25.40
N LYS A 1046 56.71 -31.03 25.94
CA LYS A 1046 57.86 -31.54 25.18
C LYS A 1046 57.46 -32.71 24.28
N GLY A 1047 57.44 -32.46 22.98
CA GLY A 1047 57.05 -33.41 21.93
C GLY A 1047 55.76 -33.06 21.19
N GLN A 1048 54.95 -32.13 21.71
CA GLN A 1048 53.82 -31.56 20.95
C GLN A 1048 54.32 -30.56 19.90
N ARG A 1049 53.62 -30.52 18.75
CA ARG A 1049 53.79 -29.53 17.69
C ARG A 1049 52.46 -28.82 17.43
N LYS A 1050 52.50 -27.51 17.16
CA LYS A 1050 51.33 -26.72 16.76
C LYS A 1050 51.73 -25.77 15.64
N ILE A 1051 51.01 -25.79 14.52
CA ILE A 1051 51.19 -24.82 13.44
C ILE A 1051 50.61 -23.47 13.91
N LEU A 1052 51.44 -22.43 13.96
CA LEU A 1052 51.03 -21.04 14.20
C LEU A 1052 50.65 -20.32 12.91
N GLN A 1053 51.37 -20.62 11.83
CA GLN A 1053 51.18 -20.05 10.51
C GLN A 1053 51.36 -21.17 9.49
N VAL A 1054 50.33 -21.45 8.70
CA VAL A 1054 50.42 -22.44 7.60
C VAL A 1054 51.29 -21.87 6.49
N GLY A 1055 52.16 -22.68 5.91
CA GLY A 1055 53.00 -22.25 4.80
C GLY A 1055 52.20 -22.02 3.53
N ILE A 1056 52.51 -20.94 2.81
CA ILE A 1056 51.91 -20.63 1.51
C ILE A 1056 53.01 -20.67 0.47
N LYS A 1057 52.84 -21.50 -0.57
CA LYS A 1057 53.79 -21.57 -1.69
C LYS A 1057 53.90 -20.20 -2.36
N GLY A 1058 55.11 -19.84 -2.74
CA GLY A 1058 55.37 -18.69 -3.60
C GLY A 1058 55.08 -19.04 -5.06
N GLU A 1059 55.10 -18.02 -5.91
CA GLU A 1059 54.91 -18.14 -7.35
C GLU A 1059 56.08 -17.45 -8.05
N LYS A 1060 56.66 -18.17 -9.02
CA LYS A 1060 57.74 -17.70 -9.89
C LYS A 1060 57.18 -17.58 -11.29
N THR A 1061 57.13 -16.36 -11.81
CA THR A 1061 56.62 -16.11 -13.16
C THR A 1061 57.78 -16.02 -14.15
N ASN A 1062 57.69 -16.87 -15.17
CA ASN A 1062 58.59 -16.95 -16.31
C ASN A 1062 57.90 -16.28 -17.51
N LEU A 1063 58.49 -15.19 -18.01
CA LEU A 1063 58.07 -14.54 -19.25
C LEU A 1063 58.83 -15.19 -20.41
N VAL A 1064 58.10 -15.96 -21.22
CA VAL A 1064 58.67 -16.80 -22.29
C VAL A 1064 58.26 -16.25 -23.64
N GLU A 1065 59.23 -15.73 -24.38
CA GLU A 1065 59.06 -15.28 -25.77
C GLU A 1065 59.00 -16.50 -26.68
N ILE A 1066 57.86 -16.71 -27.34
CA ILE A 1066 57.64 -17.84 -28.26
C ILE A 1066 57.68 -17.34 -29.70
N SER A 1067 58.59 -17.92 -30.48
CA SER A 1067 58.71 -17.71 -31.92
C SER A 1067 57.47 -18.23 -32.64
N ALA A 1068 56.74 -17.32 -33.31
CA ALA A 1068 55.59 -17.68 -34.14
C ALA A 1068 55.97 -18.34 -35.49
N GLN A 1069 57.27 -18.48 -35.81
CA GLN A 1069 57.74 -19.14 -37.04
C GLN A 1069 57.98 -20.66 -36.88
N ASP A 1070 58.49 -21.08 -35.72
CA ASP A 1070 58.94 -22.46 -35.46
C ASP A 1070 58.53 -23.03 -34.09
N GLY A 1071 57.90 -22.23 -33.22
CA GLY A 1071 57.53 -22.64 -31.87
C GLY A 1071 58.71 -22.73 -30.90
N SER A 1072 59.91 -22.27 -31.27
CA SER A 1072 61.04 -22.17 -30.35
C SER A 1072 60.74 -21.16 -29.24
N SER A 1073 61.07 -21.52 -28.00
CA SER A 1073 60.78 -20.73 -26.80
C SER A 1073 62.06 -20.20 -26.16
N LYS A 1074 62.02 -18.94 -25.73
CA LYS A 1074 63.14 -18.23 -25.12
C LYS A 1074 62.66 -17.54 -23.85
N LEU A 1075 63.19 -17.97 -22.70
CA LEU A 1075 62.97 -17.27 -21.44
C LEU A 1075 63.57 -15.86 -21.54
N VAL A 1076 62.73 -14.83 -21.45
CA VAL A 1076 63.13 -13.41 -21.46
C VAL A 1076 63.51 -12.98 -20.06
N GLU A 1077 62.61 -13.25 -19.11
CA GLU A 1077 62.71 -12.80 -17.74
C GLU A 1077 62.06 -13.83 -16.82
N SER A 1078 62.56 -13.94 -15.60
CA SER A 1078 62.07 -14.88 -14.58
C SER A 1078 62.21 -14.23 -13.23
N PHE A 1079 61.09 -13.92 -12.57
CA PHE A 1079 61.06 -13.26 -11.27
C PHE A 1079 60.11 -13.96 -10.32
N VAL A 1080 60.34 -13.78 -9.01
CA VAL A 1080 59.38 -14.18 -7.98
C VAL A 1080 58.24 -13.18 -8.02
N SER A 1081 57.08 -13.59 -8.50
CA SER A 1081 55.87 -12.76 -8.56
C SER A 1081 55.13 -12.75 -7.22
N LYS A 1082 55.41 -13.74 -6.35
CA LYS A 1082 54.87 -13.86 -5.00
C LYS A 1082 55.83 -14.65 -4.12
N ASP A 1083 56.35 -14.06 -3.06
CA ASP A 1083 57.25 -14.76 -2.13
C ASP A 1083 56.56 -15.91 -1.40
N ALA A 1084 57.32 -16.98 -1.13
CA ALA A 1084 56.84 -18.12 -0.36
C ALA A 1084 56.77 -17.77 1.13
N VAL A 1085 55.57 -17.84 1.72
CA VAL A 1085 55.34 -17.55 3.14
C VAL A 1085 55.69 -18.78 3.96
N ALA A 1086 56.70 -18.66 4.81
CA ALA A 1086 57.18 -19.76 5.64
C ALA A 1086 56.10 -20.31 6.58
N GLU A 1087 56.03 -21.63 6.72
CA GLU A 1087 55.25 -22.29 7.75
C GLU A 1087 55.93 -22.10 9.11
N ILE A 1088 55.19 -21.68 10.14
CA ILE A 1088 55.74 -21.53 11.49
C ILE A 1088 55.12 -22.60 12.39
N VAL A 1089 55.97 -23.50 12.89
CA VAL A 1089 55.57 -24.61 13.76
C VAL A 1089 56.15 -24.39 15.15
N GLU A 1090 55.28 -24.18 16.14
CA GLU A 1090 55.67 -24.22 17.53
C GLU A 1090 55.99 -25.65 17.95
N ILE A 1091 57.13 -25.83 18.61
CA ILE A 1091 57.53 -27.08 19.26
C ILE A 1091 57.52 -26.86 20.76
N GLY A 1092 56.80 -27.72 21.47
CA GLY A 1092 56.79 -27.70 22.92
C GLY A 1092 58.16 -28.00 23.50
N THR A 1093 58.63 -27.15 24.41
CA THR A 1093 59.88 -27.37 25.18
C THR A 1093 59.62 -27.48 26.69
N LYS A 1094 58.37 -27.51 27.13
CA LYS A 1094 57.98 -27.67 28.53
C LYS A 1094 58.16 -29.12 28.96
N GLU A 1095 59.16 -29.40 29.79
CA GLU A 1095 59.35 -30.73 30.36
C GLU A 1095 58.30 -31.01 31.46
N ALA A 1096 57.94 -32.28 31.64
CA ALA A 1096 56.96 -32.69 32.64
C ALA A 1096 57.63 -32.91 34.00
N ASP A 1097 57.51 -31.93 34.90
CA ASP A 1097 58.12 -31.94 36.23
C ASP A 1097 57.53 -33.01 37.17
N SER A 1098 58.09 -34.21 37.13
CA SER A 1098 57.83 -35.25 38.13
C SER A 1098 58.82 -35.15 39.31
N ALA A 1099 58.46 -34.38 40.34
CA ALA A 1099 58.86 -34.52 41.76
C ALA A 1099 60.37 -34.78 42.10
N LYS A 1100 61.02 -34.10 43.06
CA LYS A 1100 60.51 -33.62 44.36
C LYS A 1100 61.63 -32.90 45.15
N MET A 1101 61.25 -32.27 46.28
CA MET A 1101 62.10 -31.79 47.41
C MET A 1101 62.97 -30.53 47.22
N GLY A 1102 62.72 -29.53 48.08
CA GLY A 1102 63.71 -29.19 49.11
C GLY A 1102 64.38 -27.81 49.12
N GLY A 1103 63.80 -26.84 49.84
CA GLY A 1103 64.59 -26.02 50.78
C GLY A 1103 64.66 -24.49 50.60
N ARG A 1104 64.00 -23.78 51.53
CA ARG A 1104 64.35 -22.46 52.12
C ARG A 1104 64.56 -21.21 51.23
N GLN A 1105 63.65 -20.24 51.45
CA GLN A 1105 63.89 -18.90 52.05
C GLN A 1105 65.36 -18.40 52.12
N VAL A 1106 65.65 -17.11 51.92
CA VAL A 1106 65.32 -15.99 52.85
C VAL A 1106 65.46 -14.62 52.14
N GLN A 1107 64.61 -13.64 52.50
CA GLN A 1107 64.72 -12.22 52.08
C GLN A 1107 65.75 -11.45 52.95
N PRO A 1108 66.19 -10.23 52.56
CA PRO A 1108 65.51 -9.09 53.19
C PRO A 1108 65.28 -7.87 52.27
N ALA A 1109 64.35 -7.02 52.71
CA ALA A 1109 64.08 -5.65 52.24
C ALA A 1109 65.01 -4.64 53.04
N PRO A 1110 64.79 -3.30 53.15
CA PRO A 1110 63.67 -2.48 52.62
C PRO A 1110 63.99 -1.01 52.16
N LEU A 1111 62.92 -0.32 51.75
CA LEU A 1111 62.54 1.07 52.12
C LEU A 1111 63.01 2.32 51.30
N VAL A 1112 62.12 3.33 51.37
CA VAL A 1112 62.24 4.80 51.12
C VAL A 1112 62.00 5.35 49.70
N THR A 1113 61.34 6.52 49.69
CA THR A 1113 60.84 7.41 48.61
C THR A 1113 61.82 8.62 48.42
N PRO A 1114 61.52 9.86 47.93
CA PRO A 1114 60.27 10.47 47.42
C PRO A 1114 60.35 11.45 46.20
N SER A 1115 59.16 11.76 45.63
CA SER A 1115 58.56 13.08 45.24
C SER A 1115 59.40 14.31 44.79
N VAL A 1116 58.82 15.18 43.92
CA VAL A 1116 58.67 16.68 44.04
C VAL A 1116 58.73 17.47 42.70
N LYS A 1117 57.63 18.21 42.36
CA LYS A 1117 57.49 19.46 41.53
C LYS A 1117 58.08 19.51 40.09
N GLY A 1118 57.74 20.50 39.22
CA GLY A 1118 56.61 21.44 39.21
C GLY A 1118 56.87 22.88 38.68
N SER A 1119 56.08 23.29 37.67
CA SER A 1119 55.58 24.67 37.36
C SER A 1119 56.47 25.78 36.73
N SER A 1120 55.82 26.60 35.87
CA SER A 1120 55.92 28.09 35.78
C SER A 1120 56.93 28.76 34.77
N PRO A 1121 56.73 30.06 34.34
CA PRO A 1121 56.22 30.35 32.96
C PRO A 1121 56.81 31.64 32.28
N ILE A 1122 56.03 32.29 31.37
CA ILE A 1122 55.95 33.77 31.05
C ILE A 1122 56.53 34.36 29.72
N SER A 1123 55.58 34.72 28.82
CA SER A 1123 55.41 35.99 28.02
C SER A 1123 56.08 36.33 26.67
N GLN A 1124 55.20 36.81 25.75
CA GLN A 1124 55.33 37.91 24.74
C GLN A 1124 56.27 37.69 23.52
N VAL A 1125 56.06 38.20 22.28
CA VAL A 1125 54.99 38.98 21.56
C VAL A 1125 55.32 38.98 20.03
N SER A 1126 54.49 39.30 19.01
CA SER A 1126 53.06 39.10 18.64
C SER A 1126 52.77 39.77 17.26
N LYS A 1127 51.64 39.44 16.59
CA LYS A 1127 51.09 39.93 15.29
C LYS A 1127 51.69 39.31 13.99
N LYS A 1128 50.94 39.16 12.88
CA LYS A 1128 49.56 39.61 12.54
C LYS A 1128 48.82 38.59 11.63
N GLU A 1129 47.51 38.40 11.89
CA GLU A 1129 46.36 38.03 11.00
C GLU A 1129 46.53 37.04 9.81
N GLU A 1130 45.64 36.07 9.56
CA GLU A 1130 44.42 35.58 10.28
C GLU A 1130 44.07 34.13 9.77
N GLY A 1131 42.89 33.48 9.89
CA GLY A 1131 41.53 33.74 10.43
C GLY A 1131 40.51 32.77 9.78
N LEU A 1132 39.30 32.50 10.30
CA LEU A 1132 38.76 32.69 11.67
C LEU A 1132 37.69 31.60 12.01
N LYS A 1133 37.38 31.44 13.32
CA LYS A 1133 36.60 30.34 13.98
C LYS A 1133 36.08 30.80 15.37
N PRO A 1134 35.01 30.22 15.98
CA PRO A 1134 35.11 29.03 16.88
C PRO A 1134 33.77 28.19 16.92
N THR A 1135 33.34 27.25 17.80
CA THR A 1135 33.73 26.61 19.11
C THR A 1135 33.53 27.45 20.41
N GLN A 1136 33.34 26.96 21.66
CA GLN A 1136 33.07 25.65 22.33
C GLN A 1136 32.24 25.93 23.65
N THR A 1137 32.17 25.26 24.82
CA THR A 1137 32.96 24.23 25.55
C THR A 1137 32.20 23.63 26.79
N LYS A 1138 32.16 22.29 26.97
CA LYS A 1138 32.59 21.48 28.18
C LYS A 1138 32.05 21.61 29.66
N GLN A 1139 31.64 20.44 30.24
CA GLN A 1139 32.26 19.65 31.39
C GLN A 1139 31.82 19.85 32.92
N PRO A 1140 32.42 19.24 34.01
CA PRO A 1140 31.73 18.27 34.93
C PRO A 1140 32.01 18.31 36.50
N ILE A 1141 31.62 17.25 37.27
CA ILE A 1141 32.16 16.67 38.58
C ILE A 1141 31.27 15.43 39.00
N ALA A 1142 31.56 14.31 39.75
CA ALA A 1142 32.64 13.67 40.58
C ALA A 1142 32.34 13.56 42.12
N GLU A 1143 32.54 12.49 42.94
CA GLU A 1143 32.97 11.05 42.86
C GLU A 1143 32.68 10.31 44.24
N GLN A 1144 32.97 8.99 44.44
CA GLN A 1144 33.14 8.14 45.69
C GLN A 1144 32.03 7.10 46.10
N LYS A 1145 32.24 5.95 46.81
CA LYS A 1145 33.30 4.87 46.85
C LYS A 1145 32.93 3.68 47.84
N LEU A 1146 33.81 2.65 48.04
CA LEU A 1146 33.80 1.53 49.05
C LEU A 1146 32.79 0.34 48.84
N SER A 1147 32.80 -0.87 49.44
CA SER A 1147 33.71 -1.70 50.34
C SER A 1147 33.30 -3.22 50.39
N GLN A 1148 33.92 -4.10 51.23
CA GLN A 1148 33.69 -5.59 51.40
C GLN A 1148 34.13 -6.12 52.81
N PRO A 1149 33.83 -7.36 53.34
CA PRO A 1149 34.12 -8.70 52.71
C PRO A 1149 33.35 -10.02 53.15
N SER A 1150 33.68 -11.15 52.46
CA SER A 1150 33.88 -12.56 52.94
C SER A 1150 32.77 -13.66 53.03
N ALA A 1151 33.09 -14.82 52.40
CA ALA A 1151 32.80 -16.25 52.74
C ALA A 1151 31.34 -16.81 52.63
N GLN A 1152 31.07 -18.11 52.35
CA GLN A 1152 31.90 -19.32 52.10
C GLN A 1152 31.21 -20.30 51.09
N ALA A 1153 31.81 -21.44 50.72
CA ALA A 1153 31.37 -22.30 49.60
C ALA A 1153 31.18 -23.81 49.92
N VAL A 1154 30.36 -24.52 49.12
CA VAL A 1154 30.20 -26.01 49.07
C VAL A 1154 29.90 -26.44 47.61
N ALA A 1155 30.01 -27.74 47.30
CA ALA A 1155 29.78 -28.37 45.98
C ALA A 1155 29.07 -29.77 46.16
N LYS A 1156 28.88 -30.69 45.19
CA LYS A 1156 29.54 -30.93 43.88
C LYS A 1156 28.74 -31.95 43.02
N ASP A 1157 29.08 -32.02 41.73
CA ASP A 1157 28.94 -33.17 40.80
C ASP A 1157 27.60 -33.57 40.15
N ASN A 1158 27.77 -34.08 38.90
CA ASN A 1158 26.99 -35.10 38.16
C ASN A 1158 25.76 -34.75 37.28
N LYS A 1159 26.03 -34.86 35.96
CA LYS A 1159 25.28 -35.61 34.92
C LYS A 1159 24.09 -34.98 34.18
N LEU A 1160 24.15 -35.21 32.86
CA LEU A 1160 23.03 -35.23 31.90
C LEU A 1160 21.92 -36.22 32.32
N PRO A 1161 20.72 -36.02 31.76
CA PRO A 1161 20.07 -37.12 31.04
C PRO A 1161 19.71 -36.76 29.59
N GLN A 1162 19.81 -37.75 28.69
CA GLN A 1162 18.98 -37.79 27.48
C GLN A 1162 17.51 -38.04 27.91
N THR A 1163 16.49 -37.62 27.17
CA THR A 1163 15.90 -38.40 26.07
C THR A 1163 14.64 -37.67 25.58
N GLY A 1164 14.29 -37.81 24.29
CA GLY A 1164 12.93 -37.52 23.82
C GLY A 1164 11.99 -38.70 24.09
N THR A 1165 10.70 -38.44 24.26
CA THR A 1165 9.69 -39.46 24.57
C THR A 1165 8.49 -39.41 23.62
N THR A 1166 8.52 -40.26 22.59
CA THR A 1166 7.33 -40.61 21.80
C THR A 1166 6.43 -41.58 22.59
N SER A 1167 5.12 -41.32 22.64
CA SER A 1167 4.12 -42.29 23.11
C SER A 1167 3.38 -42.93 21.92
N ALA A 1168 3.57 -44.23 21.73
CA ALA A 1168 2.85 -45.04 20.75
C ALA A 1168 1.85 -45.98 21.46
N TRP A 1169 1.07 -46.75 20.67
CA TRP A 1169 0.55 -48.12 20.90
C TRP A 1169 -0.79 -48.30 20.15
N PRO A 1170 -1.13 -49.51 19.64
CA PRO A 1170 -0.27 -50.45 18.91
C PRO A 1170 -0.92 -50.88 17.56
N ILE A 1171 -0.14 -51.54 16.69
CA ILE A 1171 -0.64 -52.15 15.43
C ILE A 1171 -0.67 -53.67 15.57
N THR A 1172 -1.71 -54.31 15.03
CA THR A 1172 -1.77 -55.77 14.84
C THR A 1172 -1.63 -56.11 13.36
N LEU A 1173 -0.74 -57.04 13.01
CA LEU A 1173 -0.47 -57.42 11.62
C LEU A 1173 -1.56 -58.33 11.04
N LEU A 1174 -1.85 -58.13 9.75
CA LEU A 1174 -1.93 -59.21 8.76
C LEU A 1174 -1.71 -58.62 7.36
N GLY A 1175 -1.05 -59.34 6.45
CA GLY A 1175 -0.80 -58.85 5.09
C GLY A 1175 -0.28 -59.95 4.17
N THR A 1176 -0.17 -59.68 2.87
CA THR A 1176 0.71 -60.41 1.92
C THR A 1176 0.77 -59.76 0.53
N ALA A 1177 1.98 -59.78 -0.05
CA ALA A 1177 2.32 -60.06 -1.45
C ALA A 1177 1.60 -59.36 -2.65
N LEU A 1178 2.39 -58.47 -3.30
CA LEU A 1178 2.85 -58.57 -4.71
C LEU A 1178 1.90 -58.40 -5.94
N ALA A 1179 2.38 -57.52 -6.83
CA ALA A 1179 2.62 -57.73 -8.29
C ALA A 1179 1.61 -57.28 -9.37
N MET A 1180 2.13 -56.38 -10.24
CA MET A 1180 2.16 -56.46 -11.72
C MET A 1180 0.90 -56.23 -12.58
N ILE A 1181 1.02 -55.23 -13.49
CA ILE A 1181 0.54 -55.19 -14.89
C ILE A 1181 -0.99 -55.21 -15.15
N GLY A 1182 -1.49 -54.36 -16.06
CA GLY A 1182 -2.84 -54.57 -16.64
C GLY A 1182 -3.40 -53.44 -17.51
N LEU A 1183 -3.11 -53.43 -18.82
CA LEU A 1183 -3.68 -52.51 -19.80
C LEU A 1183 -5.18 -52.75 -20.11
N GLY A 1184 -5.98 -51.68 -20.05
CA GLY A 1184 -7.10 -51.44 -20.98
C GLY A 1184 -8.43 -52.19 -20.75
N GLY A 1185 -9.35 -52.10 -21.74
CA GLY A 1185 -10.52 -53.00 -21.79
C GLY A 1185 -11.94 -52.41 -21.69
N ARG A 1186 -12.21 -51.27 -22.33
CA ARG A 1186 -13.55 -50.81 -22.83
C ARG A 1186 -14.82 -51.67 -22.56
N LYS A 1187 -15.87 -50.96 -22.09
CA LYS A 1187 -17.30 -51.00 -22.53
C LYS A 1187 -18.28 -52.08 -22.01
N LYS A 1188 -19.39 -51.56 -21.46
CA LYS A 1188 -20.81 -52.00 -21.62
C LYS A 1188 -21.21 -53.29 -20.87
N ARG A 1189 -22.47 -53.52 -20.46
CA ARG A 1189 -23.74 -52.77 -20.68
C ARG A 1189 -24.82 -53.10 -19.63
N LYS A 1190 -25.70 -52.10 -19.42
CA LYS A 1190 -27.09 -52.11 -18.87
C LYS A 1190 -27.23 -51.93 -17.35
N GLY A 1191 -28.33 -51.28 -16.97
CA GLY A 1191 -28.50 -50.52 -15.74
C GLY A 1191 -28.62 -49.05 -16.13
#